data_AF-A0A2G5UHI8-F1
#
_entry.id   AF-A0A2G5UHI8-F1
#
_cell.length_a   1.000
_cell.length_b   1.000
_cell.length_c   1.000
_cell.angle_alpha   90.00
_cell.angle_beta   90.00
_cell.angle_gamma   90.00
#
_symmetry.space_group_name_H-M   'P 1'
#
loop_
_entity.id
_entity.type
_entity.pdbx_description
1 polymer ?
#
loop_
_entity_poly.entity_id
_entity_poly.type
_entity_poly.pdbx_seq_one_letter_code
_entity_poly.pdbx_strand_id
1 'polypeptide(L)'
;MDVSVSSREEEGPRDEIINSMLNSARSAMKLGLFEEAMGRLEEILECGTTDIQLLGRIYMYYGRVLRYLKHETKALEFFEHELNVLKLTFTYPKACDSSRRIVELALSMGKFSKAKRCAEDLIDYTSNRKEGETFVRIARTLLVTVCLEGYERKLESNPEENKRLLTISAEQIAKIKQINEEHPDNISKVEILMLEAKCLALQEKQREAHQTYQDCIDLCIKTDQLTNVHRAYYEMALYAEENMLIFIVNNLRSAAYYVSKYGTTREVAKYKRELADKLLAFGNPHEAYCNAMEALELIRQQNLNEYLKDTLLLVAKCLAALGRRQQSAYFIVLGSVLTIKQDCFEKFYKLIDEVMTAERSDTEEGKDVSLALDASADPVAPNEVVTKFVVKLEHTTSVETWRVVVNGIIEDQKRPAPVVEETPKENEEPMDFMDLICKMNSRMDDQRTAMPASIFAAPRPMSAASKKTTKSHRILPGFRANIAKIQNMKFDGQTVNKLLKRSKKSKTSLHSTSTQGDDTRSDTDATVVSSPNGRGTAQGEQVIMDAPATKPRLVPSTRFALSLVMFFGCLFTYMMRTNMSFAVVCMVSENKTDTGAEKVSRCGKEMTPVDANSSSVIGEFDWDKQTTGMVLSSFFYGYIGSQIIGGHLASRYGGKRVVFITVLGSALLTLFNPVAARTSEYALAILRAAIGFLQGATFPAMHTMWSVWGPPLELSVLTGVTYAGAQIGNVIVLPLSGFLCQYGFDGGWPSIFYIIGVAGVLWCGVWWYISSDKPANHPRISQEEKQYIVTAVEASMGKDTGKVPSTPWVKILTSPAVWACWIGHFAGDWGAYTMLVSLPSFLKDVLGLNLSSLGAVASIPYIAYFFAINAGGILADTIRAKGLLSTLNTRRAAMLVALIGQGLFLVASGYCGCGQDVLVIIFITCGMAISGFQYAGFVVNYLEIAPPFSGTVMGTGNTISALAGIISPAVTSYLTPNGTQEEWQVVLWLTAGILATGAILFSIFASGDVQPWAKLTPEEGHEMAPLREGEKIELATA
;
A
#
# COMPACT_ATOMS: atom_id res chain seq x y z
N MET A 1 -53.41 42.74 -5.17
CA MET A 1 -54.17 43.06 -3.95
C MET A 1 -54.46 44.53 -4.02
N ASP A 2 -55.74 44.91 -4.13
CA ASP A 2 -56.12 46.31 -3.92
C ASP A 2 -55.94 46.62 -2.44
N VAL A 3 -55.08 47.59 -2.13
CA VAL A 3 -54.92 48.11 -0.77
C VAL A 3 -55.59 49.47 -0.73
N SER A 4 -56.80 49.50 -0.17
CA SER A 4 -57.47 50.75 0.17
C SER A 4 -56.66 51.47 1.23
N VAL A 5 -56.00 52.58 0.86
CA VAL A 5 -55.31 53.45 1.82
C VAL A 5 -56.37 54.20 2.63
N SER A 6 -56.70 53.69 3.82
CA SER A 6 -57.46 54.46 4.80
C SER A 6 -56.53 55.46 5.48
N SER A 7 -56.89 56.74 5.36
CA SER A 7 -56.16 57.83 5.98
C SER A 7 -56.23 57.75 7.52
N ARG A 8 -55.08 57.55 8.16
CA ARG A 8 -54.80 58.08 9.50
C ARG A 8 -53.51 58.88 9.41
N GLU A 9 -53.65 60.20 9.47
CA GLU A 9 -52.53 61.11 9.66
C GLU A 9 -52.11 61.15 11.14
N GLU A 10 -50.91 61.69 11.36
CA GLU A 10 -50.28 62.02 12.64
C GLU A 10 -49.68 60.84 13.46
N GLU A 11 -48.35 60.88 13.57
CA GLU A 11 -47.45 59.90 14.22
C GLU A 11 -47.55 58.44 13.76
N GLY A 12 -46.97 58.15 12.59
CA GLY A 12 -46.60 56.77 12.22
C GLY A 12 -45.63 56.16 13.25
N PRO A 13 -45.69 54.83 13.48
CA PRO A 13 -44.87 54.17 14.48
C PRO A 13 -43.38 54.38 14.19
N ARG A 14 -42.59 54.70 15.22
CA ARG A 14 -41.14 54.90 15.04
C ARG A 14 -40.51 53.58 14.58
N ASP A 15 -39.97 53.55 13.36
CA ASP A 15 -39.33 52.35 12.76
C ASP A 15 -38.20 51.77 13.67
N GLU A 16 -37.61 52.58 14.56
CA GLU A 16 -36.70 52.14 15.63
C GLU A 16 -37.34 51.15 16.63
N ILE A 17 -38.58 51.38 17.04
CA ILE A 17 -39.33 50.52 17.97
C ILE A 17 -39.63 49.19 17.28
N ILE A 18 -40.09 49.23 16.03
CA ILE A 18 -40.37 48.04 15.21
C ILE A 18 -39.11 47.21 15.01
N ASN A 19 -37.97 47.86 14.72
CA ASN A 19 -36.67 47.19 14.60
C ASN A 19 -36.19 46.60 15.94
N SER A 20 -36.55 47.20 17.08
CA SER A 20 -36.32 46.63 18.42
C SER A 20 -37.19 45.38 18.67
N MET A 21 -38.49 45.43 18.37
CA MET A 21 -39.40 44.29 18.45
C MET A 21 -38.92 43.14 17.54
N LEU A 22 -38.45 43.44 16.33
CA LEU A 22 -37.90 42.45 15.40
C LEU A 22 -36.64 41.77 15.95
N ASN A 23 -35.77 42.51 16.65
CA ASN A 23 -34.61 41.94 17.35
C ASN A 23 -35.04 41.04 18.54
N SER A 24 -36.13 41.39 19.23
CA SER A 24 -36.74 40.56 20.27
C SER A 24 -37.29 39.24 19.70
N ALA A 25 -38.04 39.28 18.59
CA ALA A 25 -38.52 38.08 17.89
C ALA A 25 -37.37 37.20 17.37
N ARG A 26 -36.32 37.81 16.80
CA ARG A 26 -35.10 37.11 16.37
C ARG A 26 -34.37 36.43 17.54
N SER A 27 -34.47 36.99 18.75
CA SER A 27 -33.88 36.40 19.95
C SER A 27 -34.68 35.18 20.42
N ALA A 28 -36.01 35.23 20.40
CA ALA A 28 -36.87 34.05 20.64
C ALA A 28 -36.58 32.91 19.63
N MET A 29 -36.42 33.22 18.34
CA MET A 29 -36.01 32.25 17.32
C MET A 29 -34.66 31.57 17.63
N LYS A 30 -33.66 32.33 18.13
CA LYS A 30 -32.35 31.76 18.51
C LYS A 30 -32.44 30.81 19.71
N LEU A 31 -33.43 30.99 20.57
CA LEU A 31 -33.70 30.14 21.74
C LEU A 31 -34.62 28.96 21.41
N GLY A 32 -35.04 28.80 20.15
CA GLY A 32 -35.95 27.73 19.72
C GLY A 32 -37.44 27.98 20.04
N LEU A 33 -37.79 29.17 20.53
CA LEU A 33 -39.15 29.53 20.93
C LEU A 33 -39.94 30.05 19.71
N PHE A 34 -40.23 29.15 18.77
CA PHE A 34 -40.79 29.52 17.46
C PHE A 34 -42.25 30.00 17.52
N GLU A 35 -43.09 29.45 18.41
CA GLU A 35 -44.47 29.93 18.59
C GLU A 35 -44.51 31.33 19.20
N GLU A 36 -43.64 31.61 20.20
CA GLU A 36 -43.50 32.94 20.77
C GLU A 36 -42.94 33.95 19.74
N ALA A 37 -41.97 33.53 18.93
CA ALA A 37 -41.47 34.34 17.82
C ALA A 37 -42.56 34.62 16.77
N MET A 38 -43.48 33.68 16.53
CA MET A 38 -44.62 33.86 15.62
C MET A 38 -45.57 34.96 16.14
N GLY A 39 -46.00 34.88 17.40
CA GLY A 39 -46.88 35.90 18.00
C GLY A 39 -46.25 37.30 18.04
N ARG A 40 -44.96 37.40 18.38
CA ARG A 40 -44.22 38.68 18.33
C ARG A 40 -44.10 39.25 16.91
N LEU A 41 -44.09 38.41 15.88
CA LEU A 41 -44.07 38.86 14.48
C LEU A 41 -45.47 39.23 13.96
N GLU A 42 -46.53 38.63 14.49
CA GLU A 42 -47.92 39.03 14.23
C GLU A 42 -48.21 40.41 14.81
N GLU A 43 -47.81 40.69 16.06
CA GLU A 43 -47.89 42.02 16.69
C GLU A 43 -47.16 43.11 15.87
N ILE A 44 -45.97 42.79 15.33
CA ILE A 44 -45.21 43.67 14.42
C ILE A 44 -45.96 43.93 13.10
N LEU A 45 -46.66 42.92 12.56
CA LEU A 45 -47.44 43.06 11.33
C LEU A 45 -48.72 43.89 11.56
N GLU A 46 -49.34 43.81 12.74
CA GLU A 46 -50.49 44.65 13.12
C GLU A 46 -50.12 46.12 13.31
N CYS A 47 -48.93 46.41 13.85
CA CYS A 47 -48.43 47.78 13.97
C CYS A 47 -48.12 48.46 12.63
N GLY A 48 -47.67 47.68 11.64
CA GLY A 48 -47.23 48.21 10.34
C GLY A 48 -45.90 48.98 10.42
N THR A 49 -45.29 49.27 9.26
CA THR A 49 -43.97 49.92 9.14
C THR A 49 -43.93 50.85 7.94
N THR A 50 -43.24 51.99 8.05
CA THR A 50 -43.02 52.90 6.91
C THR A 50 -41.78 52.54 6.10
N ASP A 51 -40.77 51.90 6.72
CA ASP A 51 -39.61 51.37 5.98
C ASP A 51 -39.94 50.08 5.20
N ILE A 52 -39.90 50.18 3.87
CA ILE A 52 -40.08 49.06 2.93
C ILE A 52 -38.98 47.99 3.11
N GLN A 53 -37.75 48.36 3.47
CA GLN A 53 -36.68 47.40 3.74
C GLN A 53 -36.83 46.69 5.09
N LEU A 54 -37.46 47.32 6.08
CA LEU A 54 -37.85 46.68 7.33
C LEU A 54 -39.00 45.71 7.10
N LEU A 55 -40.00 46.09 6.29
CA LEU A 55 -41.11 45.22 5.89
C LEU A 55 -40.62 43.91 5.23
N GLY A 56 -39.68 44.01 4.28
CA GLY A 56 -39.06 42.84 3.66
C GLY A 56 -38.33 41.92 4.66
N ARG A 57 -37.67 42.49 5.68
CA ARG A 57 -37.05 41.72 6.76
C ARG A 57 -38.10 41.01 7.63
N ILE A 58 -39.21 41.66 7.95
CA ILE A 58 -40.31 41.07 8.74
C ILE A 58 -40.89 39.86 8.02
N TYR A 59 -41.25 39.99 6.73
CA TYR A 59 -41.75 38.88 5.91
C TYR A 59 -40.76 37.71 5.81
N MET A 60 -39.45 37.98 5.66
CA MET A 60 -38.42 36.94 5.67
C MET A 60 -38.39 36.14 6.97
N TYR A 61 -38.43 36.82 8.13
CA TYR A 61 -38.38 36.15 9.43
C TYR A 61 -39.67 35.37 9.72
N TYR A 62 -40.83 35.95 9.42
CA TYR A 62 -42.12 35.27 9.62
C TYR A 62 -42.27 34.05 8.71
N GLY A 63 -41.88 34.13 7.43
CA GLY A 63 -41.84 32.98 6.53
C GLY A 63 -40.92 31.85 7.01
N ARG A 64 -39.79 32.18 7.66
CA ARG A 64 -38.89 31.17 8.29
C ARG A 64 -39.53 30.49 9.50
N VAL A 65 -40.19 31.25 10.37
CA VAL A 65 -40.92 30.72 11.53
C VAL A 65 -42.07 29.80 11.09
N LEU A 66 -42.88 30.25 10.12
CA LEU A 66 -43.96 29.45 9.53
C LEU A 66 -43.44 28.16 8.86
N ARG A 67 -42.29 28.21 8.16
CA ARG A 67 -41.64 27.00 7.58
C ARG A 67 -41.23 26.02 8.68
N TYR A 68 -40.70 26.51 9.80
CA TYR A 68 -40.31 25.65 10.94
C TYR A 68 -41.52 25.01 11.62
N LEU A 69 -42.60 25.78 11.82
CA LEU A 69 -43.89 25.31 12.37
C LEU A 69 -44.73 24.49 11.35
N LYS A 70 -44.16 24.12 10.19
CA LYS A 70 -44.80 23.34 9.11
C LYS A 70 -46.05 23.99 8.48
N HIS A 71 -46.22 25.30 8.61
CA HIS A 71 -47.26 26.08 7.91
C HIS A 71 -46.82 26.44 6.48
N GLU A 72 -46.50 25.42 5.67
CA GLU A 72 -45.82 25.57 4.37
C GLU A 72 -46.54 26.50 3.38
N THR A 73 -47.88 26.44 3.28
CA THR A 73 -48.64 27.33 2.38
C THR A 73 -48.50 28.80 2.76
N LYS A 74 -48.63 29.15 4.05
CA LYS A 74 -48.45 30.52 4.54
C LYS A 74 -47.00 30.96 4.39
N ALA A 75 -46.04 30.09 4.71
CA ALA A 75 -44.62 30.38 4.55
C ALA A 75 -44.27 30.76 3.10
N LEU A 76 -44.87 30.07 2.12
CA LEU A 76 -44.71 30.35 0.69
C LEU A 76 -45.25 31.75 0.34
N GLU A 77 -46.45 32.11 0.81
CA GLU A 77 -47.06 33.43 0.59
C GLU A 77 -46.19 34.56 1.17
N PHE A 78 -45.67 34.39 2.39
CA PHE A 78 -44.78 35.39 3.01
C PHE A 78 -43.42 35.51 2.32
N PHE A 79 -42.84 34.42 1.78
CA PHE A 79 -41.65 34.54 0.94
C PHE A 79 -41.95 35.22 -0.41
N GLU A 80 -43.14 35.05 -0.99
CA GLU A 80 -43.55 35.80 -2.18
C GLU A 80 -43.75 37.29 -1.89
N HIS A 81 -44.30 37.65 -0.72
CA HIS A 81 -44.36 39.03 -0.25
C HIS A 81 -42.96 39.61 -0.03
N GLU A 82 -42.03 38.87 0.58
CA GLU A 82 -40.61 39.24 0.67
C GLU A 82 -40.01 39.49 -0.74
N LEU A 83 -40.17 38.55 -1.68
CA LEU A 83 -39.61 38.67 -3.03
C LEU A 83 -40.15 39.89 -3.78
N ASN A 84 -41.45 40.18 -3.67
CA ASN A 84 -42.05 41.37 -4.29
C ASN A 84 -41.49 42.68 -3.72
N VAL A 85 -41.30 42.75 -2.40
CA VAL A 85 -40.63 43.89 -1.74
C VAL A 85 -39.18 44.03 -2.22
N LEU A 86 -38.43 42.93 -2.31
CA LEU A 86 -37.04 42.93 -2.76
C LEU A 86 -36.87 43.31 -4.24
N LYS A 87 -37.87 42.99 -5.08
CA LYS A 87 -37.95 43.43 -6.49
C LYS A 87 -38.21 44.95 -6.58
N LEU A 88 -39.05 45.51 -5.72
CA LEU A 88 -39.32 46.96 -5.64
C LEU A 88 -38.10 47.75 -5.12
N THR A 89 -37.32 47.17 -4.20
CA THR A 89 -36.09 47.79 -3.64
C THR A 89 -34.81 47.41 -4.38
N PHE A 90 -34.91 46.85 -5.59
CA PHE A 90 -33.79 46.47 -6.47
C PHE A 90 -32.67 45.65 -5.80
N THR A 91 -32.98 44.84 -4.78
CA THR A 91 -31.96 44.16 -3.97
C THR A 91 -31.64 42.76 -4.51
N TYR A 92 -30.92 42.70 -5.64
CA TYR A 92 -30.64 41.46 -6.40
C TYR A 92 -30.16 40.25 -5.58
N PRO A 93 -29.15 40.34 -4.67
CA PRO A 93 -28.66 39.17 -3.94
C PRO A 93 -29.75 38.53 -3.06
N LYS A 94 -30.48 39.36 -2.31
CA LYS A 94 -31.57 38.91 -1.42
C LYS A 94 -32.74 38.36 -2.22
N ALA A 95 -33.02 38.92 -3.41
CA ALA A 95 -34.06 38.42 -4.31
C ALA A 95 -33.72 37.01 -4.82
N CYS A 96 -32.46 36.75 -5.21
CA CYS A 96 -32.00 35.39 -5.55
C CYS A 96 -32.14 34.41 -4.37
N ASP A 97 -31.75 34.81 -3.16
CA ASP A 97 -31.90 33.97 -1.95
C ASP A 97 -33.37 33.70 -1.60
N SER A 98 -34.27 34.67 -1.79
CA SER A 98 -35.70 34.49 -1.55
C SER A 98 -36.33 33.56 -2.60
N SER A 99 -36.03 33.77 -3.88
CA SER A 99 -36.45 32.85 -4.95
C SER A 99 -35.95 31.42 -4.72
N ARG A 100 -34.73 31.22 -4.20
CA ARG A 100 -34.22 29.88 -3.83
C ARG A 100 -35.10 29.21 -2.77
N ARG A 101 -35.48 29.95 -1.72
CA ARG A 101 -36.40 29.45 -0.66
C ARG A 101 -37.79 29.13 -1.20
N ILE A 102 -38.35 29.98 -2.08
CA ILE A 102 -39.65 29.76 -2.73
C ILE A 102 -39.60 28.49 -3.59
N VAL A 103 -38.53 28.32 -4.38
CA VAL A 103 -38.32 27.14 -5.23
C VAL A 103 -38.22 25.86 -4.41
N GLU A 104 -37.37 25.82 -3.39
CA GLU A 104 -37.24 24.66 -2.48
C GLU A 104 -38.60 24.25 -1.87
N LEU A 105 -39.33 25.23 -1.34
CA LEU A 105 -40.61 25.00 -0.67
C LEU A 105 -41.70 24.59 -1.67
N ALA A 106 -41.75 25.21 -2.86
CA ALA A 106 -42.68 24.82 -3.91
C ALA A 106 -42.39 23.39 -4.40
N LEU A 107 -41.13 22.97 -4.52
CA LEU A 107 -40.75 21.60 -4.87
C LEU A 107 -41.10 20.60 -3.77
N SER A 108 -40.91 20.93 -2.48
CA SER A 108 -41.33 20.04 -1.38
C SER A 108 -42.86 19.86 -1.32
N MET A 109 -43.62 20.91 -1.67
CA MET A 109 -45.08 20.84 -1.83
C MET A 109 -45.56 20.22 -3.15
N GLY A 110 -44.67 19.72 -4.01
CA GLY A 110 -45.01 19.16 -5.33
C GLY A 110 -45.49 20.18 -6.38
N LYS A 111 -45.40 21.48 -6.12
CA LYS A 111 -45.85 22.58 -6.99
C LYS A 111 -44.79 22.95 -8.05
N PHE A 112 -44.41 21.97 -8.88
CA PHE A 112 -43.33 22.11 -9.88
C PHE A 112 -43.48 23.32 -10.81
N SER A 113 -44.68 23.53 -11.38
CA SER A 113 -44.95 24.65 -12.30
C SER A 113 -44.74 26.02 -11.64
N LYS A 114 -45.03 26.14 -10.34
CA LYS A 114 -44.77 27.36 -9.56
C LYS A 114 -43.28 27.58 -9.30
N ALA A 115 -42.55 26.51 -8.96
CA ALA A 115 -41.09 26.56 -8.80
C ALA A 115 -40.38 26.98 -10.11
N LYS A 116 -40.76 26.37 -11.23
CA LYS A 116 -40.23 26.68 -12.56
C LYS A 116 -40.49 28.14 -12.96
N ARG A 117 -41.74 28.61 -12.89
CA ARG A 117 -42.08 30.01 -13.19
C ARG A 117 -41.31 30.99 -12.29
N CYS A 118 -41.18 30.71 -10.99
CA CYS A 118 -40.42 31.58 -10.08
C CYS A 118 -38.93 31.70 -10.46
N ALA A 119 -38.33 30.65 -11.05
CA ALA A 119 -36.96 30.68 -11.55
C ALA A 119 -36.85 31.39 -12.92
N GLU A 120 -37.84 31.23 -13.81
CA GLU A 120 -37.94 31.96 -15.08
C GLU A 120 -38.11 33.48 -14.84
N ASP A 121 -39.07 33.89 -14.00
CA ASP A 121 -39.33 35.30 -13.62
C ASP A 121 -38.10 35.99 -13.00
N LEU A 122 -37.20 35.23 -12.36
CA LEU A 122 -35.96 35.75 -11.78
C LEU A 122 -34.90 36.07 -12.84
N ILE A 123 -34.83 35.28 -13.93
CA ILE A 123 -33.92 35.54 -15.05
C ILE A 123 -34.33 36.83 -15.76
N ASP A 124 -35.63 37.02 -16.01
CA ASP A 124 -36.12 38.25 -16.64
C ASP A 124 -35.89 39.48 -15.74
N TYR A 125 -36.16 39.36 -14.43
CA TYR A 125 -35.88 40.42 -13.46
C TYR A 125 -34.39 40.80 -13.39
N THR A 126 -33.47 39.82 -13.39
CA THR A 126 -32.02 40.06 -13.33
C THR A 126 -31.44 40.56 -14.67
N SER A 127 -32.04 40.19 -15.81
CA SER A 127 -31.53 40.58 -17.14
C SER A 127 -31.85 42.03 -17.54
N ASN A 128 -32.77 42.70 -16.86
CA ASN A 128 -33.27 44.03 -17.24
C ASN A 128 -32.39 45.23 -16.81
N ARG A 129 -31.28 45.02 -16.08
CA ARG A 129 -30.42 46.08 -15.54
C ARG A 129 -28.95 45.63 -15.48
N LYS A 130 -28.01 46.55 -15.73
CA LYS A 130 -26.56 46.27 -15.68
C LYS A 130 -26.06 45.67 -14.36
N GLU A 131 -26.56 46.17 -13.23
CA GLU A 131 -26.21 45.64 -11.89
C GLU A 131 -26.73 44.21 -11.65
N GLY A 132 -27.70 43.75 -12.46
CA GLY A 132 -28.24 42.39 -12.41
C GLY A 132 -27.43 41.37 -13.21
N GLU A 133 -26.54 41.78 -14.12
CA GLU A 133 -25.80 40.89 -15.04
C GLU A 133 -25.02 39.79 -14.29
N THR A 134 -24.38 40.13 -13.16
CA THR A 134 -23.68 39.17 -12.29
C THR A 134 -24.63 38.14 -11.65
N PHE A 135 -25.88 38.53 -11.40
CA PHE A 135 -26.91 37.69 -10.76
C PHE A 135 -27.72 36.85 -11.76
N VAL A 136 -27.71 37.20 -13.06
CA VAL A 136 -28.28 36.36 -14.14
C VAL A 136 -27.70 34.94 -14.11
N ARG A 137 -26.40 34.80 -13.78
CA ARG A 137 -25.75 33.49 -13.61
C ARG A 137 -26.47 32.64 -12.56
N ILE A 138 -26.67 33.18 -11.35
CA ILE A 138 -27.33 32.50 -10.23
C ILE A 138 -28.79 32.17 -10.58
N ALA A 139 -29.51 33.08 -11.25
CA ALA A 139 -30.87 32.85 -11.70
C ALA A 139 -30.97 31.68 -12.72
N ARG A 140 -30.04 31.60 -13.68
CA ARG A 140 -29.98 30.48 -14.65
C ARG A 140 -29.59 29.16 -13.96
N THR A 141 -28.63 29.16 -13.03
CA THR A 141 -28.26 27.98 -12.23
C THR A 141 -29.47 27.42 -11.44
N LEU A 142 -30.29 28.31 -10.86
CA LEU A 142 -31.52 27.92 -10.17
C LEU A 142 -32.53 27.26 -11.13
N LEU A 143 -32.76 27.84 -12.31
CA LEU A 143 -33.66 27.25 -13.32
C LEU A 143 -33.18 25.88 -13.82
N VAL A 144 -31.87 25.71 -14.08
CA VAL A 144 -31.28 24.42 -14.46
C VAL A 144 -31.53 23.38 -13.37
N THR A 145 -31.27 23.73 -12.11
CA THR A 145 -31.49 22.83 -10.96
C THR A 145 -32.94 22.35 -10.89
N VAL A 146 -33.91 23.27 -11.02
CA VAL A 146 -35.35 22.95 -11.04
C VAL A 146 -35.71 22.02 -12.21
N CYS A 147 -35.24 22.33 -13.42
CA CYS A 147 -35.55 21.53 -14.61
C CYS A 147 -34.98 20.10 -14.53
N LEU A 148 -33.75 19.93 -14.03
CA LEU A 148 -33.15 18.60 -13.83
C LEU A 148 -33.89 17.81 -12.74
N GLU A 149 -34.20 18.42 -11.60
CA GLU A 149 -34.92 17.75 -10.52
C GLU A 149 -36.38 17.39 -10.91
N GLY A 150 -37.03 18.26 -11.70
CA GLY A 150 -38.35 17.97 -12.29
C GLY A 150 -38.33 16.78 -13.24
N TYR A 151 -37.27 16.65 -14.04
CA TYR A 151 -37.06 15.51 -14.94
C TYR A 151 -36.89 14.19 -14.18
N GLU A 152 -36.02 14.18 -13.16
CA GLU A 152 -35.71 13.00 -12.33
C GLU A 152 -36.92 12.50 -11.56
N ARG A 153 -37.63 13.41 -10.91
CA ARG A 153 -38.84 13.11 -10.14
C ARG A 153 -40.08 12.87 -11.04
N LYS A 154 -39.95 13.03 -12.36
CA LYS A 154 -41.02 12.93 -13.37
C LYS A 154 -42.26 13.75 -12.99
N LEU A 155 -42.05 15.00 -12.60
CA LEU A 155 -43.12 15.89 -12.11
C LEU A 155 -44.02 16.42 -13.23
N GLU A 156 -43.58 16.35 -14.49
CA GLU A 156 -44.43 16.60 -15.65
C GLU A 156 -45.13 15.31 -16.10
N SER A 157 -46.46 15.37 -16.23
CA SER A 157 -47.29 14.24 -16.65
C SER A 157 -47.14 13.88 -18.14
N ASN A 158 -46.63 14.81 -18.96
CA ASN A 158 -46.41 14.64 -20.39
C ASN A 158 -44.95 14.24 -20.68
N PRO A 159 -44.68 13.05 -21.24
CA PRO A 159 -43.32 12.58 -21.51
C PRO A 159 -42.49 13.49 -22.43
N GLU A 160 -43.13 14.17 -23.39
CA GLU A 160 -42.44 15.07 -24.31
C GLU A 160 -42.09 16.42 -23.66
N GLU A 161 -42.93 16.92 -22.76
CA GLU A 161 -42.62 18.12 -21.97
C GLU A 161 -41.56 17.81 -20.90
N ASN A 162 -41.58 16.61 -20.32
CA ASN A 162 -40.50 16.15 -19.45
C ASN A 162 -39.15 16.14 -20.21
N LYS A 163 -39.08 15.55 -21.42
CA LYS A 163 -37.86 15.60 -22.25
C LYS A 163 -37.40 17.04 -22.58
N ARG A 164 -38.33 17.97 -22.82
CA ARG A 164 -38.00 19.39 -23.06
C ARG A 164 -37.26 20.04 -21.89
N LEU A 165 -37.44 19.57 -20.64
CA LEU A 165 -36.67 20.06 -19.48
C LEU A 165 -35.16 19.84 -19.65
N LEU A 166 -34.73 18.72 -20.25
CA LEU A 166 -33.31 18.48 -20.53
C LEU A 166 -32.76 19.39 -21.64
N THR A 167 -33.56 19.70 -22.66
CA THR A 167 -33.20 20.66 -23.71
C THR A 167 -33.03 22.07 -23.13
N ILE A 168 -34.00 22.52 -22.32
CA ILE A 168 -33.94 23.81 -21.62
C ILE A 168 -32.69 23.85 -20.72
N SER A 169 -32.43 22.78 -19.95
CA SER A 169 -31.25 22.70 -19.08
C SER A 169 -29.94 22.87 -19.86
N ALA A 170 -29.77 22.15 -20.97
CA ALA A 170 -28.59 22.24 -21.82
C ALA A 170 -28.41 23.66 -22.43
N GLU A 171 -29.49 24.29 -22.89
CA GLU A 171 -29.44 25.67 -23.41
C GLU A 171 -29.04 26.70 -22.34
N GLN A 172 -29.54 26.55 -21.11
CA GLN A 172 -29.19 27.45 -20.02
C GLN A 172 -27.75 27.21 -19.54
N ILE A 173 -27.27 25.96 -19.48
CA ILE A 173 -25.86 25.63 -19.18
C ILE A 173 -24.92 26.27 -20.19
N ALA A 174 -25.23 26.21 -21.50
CA ALA A 174 -24.43 26.88 -22.53
C ALA A 174 -24.35 28.40 -22.32
N LYS A 175 -25.48 29.06 -21.98
CA LYS A 175 -25.53 30.49 -21.65
C LYS A 175 -24.75 30.83 -20.38
N ILE A 176 -24.81 29.97 -19.35
CA ILE A 176 -24.03 30.14 -18.11
C ILE A 176 -22.53 30.03 -18.40
N LYS A 177 -22.10 29.07 -19.24
CA LYS A 177 -20.69 28.93 -19.65
C LYS A 177 -20.15 30.19 -20.32
N GLN A 178 -20.88 30.75 -21.28
CA GLN A 178 -20.50 32.00 -21.96
C GLN A 178 -20.29 33.16 -20.96
N ILE A 179 -21.24 33.36 -20.03
CA ILE A 179 -21.12 34.38 -18.98
C ILE A 179 -19.88 34.15 -18.09
N ASN A 180 -19.53 32.90 -17.82
CA ASN A 180 -18.38 32.53 -17.00
C ASN A 180 -17.03 32.55 -17.76
N GLU A 181 -17.04 32.60 -19.09
CA GLU A 181 -15.85 32.89 -19.90
C GLU A 181 -15.52 34.40 -19.89
N GLU A 182 -16.56 35.25 -19.87
CA GLU A 182 -16.43 36.70 -19.73
C GLU A 182 -16.02 37.10 -18.29
N HIS A 183 -16.53 36.40 -17.28
CA HIS A 183 -16.27 36.66 -15.85
C HIS A 183 -15.85 35.38 -15.11
N PRO A 184 -14.55 35.02 -15.13
CA PRO A 184 -14.07 33.73 -14.62
C PRO A 184 -14.11 33.64 -13.08
N ASP A 185 -14.95 32.75 -12.58
CA ASP A 185 -15.02 32.34 -11.17
C ASP A 185 -14.88 30.81 -11.07
N ASN A 186 -13.89 30.36 -10.30
CA ASN A 186 -13.57 28.94 -10.13
C ASN A 186 -14.62 28.19 -9.29
N ILE A 187 -15.29 28.86 -8.35
CA ILE A 187 -16.33 28.24 -7.52
C ILE A 187 -17.55 27.94 -8.39
N SER A 188 -17.99 28.94 -9.16
CA SER A 188 -19.08 28.78 -10.12
C SER A 188 -18.76 27.74 -11.20
N LYS A 189 -17.49 27.61 -11.62
CA LYS A 189 -17.08 26.62 -12.64
C LYS A 189 -17.29 25.16 -12.19
N VAL A 190 -17.10 24.85 -10.90
CA VAL A 190 -17.39 23.52 -10.34
C VAL A 190 -18.90 23.22 -10.38
N GLU A 191 -19.74 24.17 -9.95
CA GLU A 191 -21.20 24.02 -9.97
C GLU A 191 -21.73 23.83 -11.42
N ILE A 192 -21.16 24.55 -12.39
CA ILE A 192 -21.47 24.41 -13.82
C ILE A 192 -21.13 23.00 -14.34
N LEU A 193 -19.94 22.47 -14.02
CA LEU A 193 -19.52 21.14 -14.47
C LEU A 193 -20.36 20.03 -13.85
N MET A 194 -20.74 20.15 -12.57
CA MET A 194 -21.68 19.22 -11.92
C MET A 194 -23.04 19.18 -12.64
N LEU A 195 -23.63 20.36 -12.91
CA LEU A 195 -24.92 20.45 -13.60
C LEU A 195 -24.86 19.95 -15.05
N GLU A 196 -23.74 20.19 -15.75
CA GLU A 196 -23.52 19.65 -17.09
C GLU A 196 -23.37 18.13 -17.08
N ALA A 197 -22.51 17.58 -16.22
CA ALA A 197 -22.30 16.13 -16.12
C ALA A 197 -23.62 15.41 -15.78
N LYS A 198 -24.42 15.97 -14.86
CA LYS A 198 -25.76 15.49 -14.53
C LYS A 198 -26.73 15.58 -15.72
N CYS A 199 -26.76 16.70 -16.43
CA CYS A 199 -27.59 16.86 -17.63
C CYS A 199 -27.21 15.87 -18.75
N LEU A 200 -25.91 15.60 -18.94
CA LEU A 200 -25.41 14.64 -19.92
C LEU A 200 -25.76 13.19 -19.53
N ALA A 201 -25.68 12.85 -18.24
CA ALA A 201 -26.05 11.53 -17.74
C ALA A 201 -27.55 11.25 -17.95
N LEU A 202 -28.42 12.23 -17.65
CA LEU A 202 -29.86 12.15 -17.88
C LEU A 202 -30.24 12.19 -19.38
N GLN A 203 -29.34 12.64 -20.26
CA GLN A 203 -29.46 12.51 -21.73
C GLN A 203 -28.93 11.15 -22.26
N GLU A 204 -28.63 10.19 -21.39
CA GLU A 204 -28.04 8.88 -21.72
C GLU A 204 -26.63 8.96 -22.35
N LYS A 205 -25.95 10.12 -22.28
CA LYS A 205 -24.60 10.34 -22.84
C LYS A 205 -23.50 9.97 -21.85
N GLN A 206 -23.52 8.72 -21.39
CA GLN A 206 -22.70 8.21 -20.29
C GLN A 206 -21.20 8.51 -20.40
N ARG A 207 -20.62 8.43 -21.62
CA ARG A 207 -19.18 8.74 -21.83
C ARG A 207 -18.84 10.22 -21.67
N GLU A 208 -19.71 11.11 -22.15
CA GLU A 208 -19.52 12.55 -22.02
C GLU A 208 -19.73 12.95 -20.56
N ALA A 209 -20.78 12.44 -19.91
CA ALA A 209 -21.04 12.64 -18.49
C ALA A 209 -19.87 12.18 -17.59
N HIS A 210 -19.31 10.99 -17.82
CA HIS A 210 -18.17 10.49 -17.05
C HIS A 210 -16.93 11.38 -17.20
N GLN A 211 -16.62 11.84 -18.42
CA GLN A 211 -15.51 12.77 -18.63
C GLN A 211 -15.77 14.09 -17.90
N THR A 212 -16.97 14.66 -17.97
CA THR A 212 -17.31 15.91 -17.29
C THR A 212 -17.27 15.79 -15.77
N TYR A 213 -17.71 14.66 -15.19
CA TYR A 213 -17.53 14.39 -13.76
C TYR A 213 -16.05 14.26 -13.38
N GLN A 214 -15.21 13.64 -14.21
CA GLN A 214 -13.77 13.56 -13.95
C GLN A 214 -13.10 14.94 -14.03
N ASP A 215 -13.42 15.74 -15.07
CA ASP A 215 -12.94 17.13 -15.20
C ASP A 215 -13.39 17.99 -13.99
N CYS A 216 -14.57 17.71 -13.44
CA CYS A 216 -15.07 18.35 -12.22
C CYS A 216 -14.27 17.92 -10.98
N ILE A 217 -13.99 16.62 -10.80
CA ILE A 217 -13.17 16.10 -9.69
C ILE A 217 -11.77 16.68 -9.73
N ASP A 218 -11.12 16.65 -10.91
CA ASP A 218 -9.79 17.20 -11.12
C ASP A 218 -9.75 18.72 -10.84
N LEU A 219 -10.82 19.46 -11.21
CA LEU A 219 -10.96 20.88 -10.86
C LEU A 219 -11.14 21.08 -9.36
N CYS A 220 -12.00 20.30 -8.69
CA CYS A 220 -12.24 20.40 -7.24
C CYS A 220 -10.96 20.14 -6.43
N ILE A 221 -10.18 19.14 -6.83
CA ILE A 221 -8.88 18.83 -6.20
C ILE A 221 -7.88 19.98 -6.45
N LYS A 222 -7.90 20.60 -7.64
CA LYS A 222 -7.05 21.74 -7.97
C LYS A 222 -7.44 23.04 -7.25
N THR A 223 -8.70 23.19 -6.83
CA THR A 223 -9.23 24.39 -6.14
C THR A 223 -9.47 24.17 -4.64
N ASP A 224 -9.00 23.05 -4.09
CA ASP A 224 -9.19 22.60 -2.69
C ASP A 224 -10.67 22.51 -2.23
N GLN A 225 -11.59 22.30 -3.17
CA GLN A 225 -13.03 22.14 -2.89
C GLN A 225 -13.39 20.68 -2.61
N LEU A 226 -12.74 20.08 -1.61
CA LEU A 226 -12.83 18.65 -1.29
C LEU A 226 -14.24 18.20 -0.86
N THR A 227 -15.09 19.11 -0.39
CA THR A 227 -16.52 18.87 -0.11
C THR A 227 -17.33 18.54 -1.37
N ASN A 228 -16.94 19.06 -2.54
CA ASN A 228 -17.63 18.75 -3.80
C ASN A 228 -17.17 17.40 -4.41
N VAL A 229 -15.99 16.90 -4.02
CA VAL A 229 -15.41 15.65 -4.56
C VAL A 229 -16.24 14.42 -4.20
N HIS A 230 -16.72 14.29 -2.95
CA HIS A 230 -17.56 13.14 -2.58
C HIS A 230 -18.88 13.12 -3.34
N ARG A 231 -19.46 14.31 -3.59
CA ARG A 231 -20.69 14.47 -4.35
C ARG A 231 -20.51 14.11 -5.83
N ALA A 232 -19.40 14.50 -6.45
CA ALA A 232 -19.08 14.15 -7.83
C ALA A 232 -18.92 12.62 -8.01
N TYR A 233 -18.17 11.94 -7.13
CA TYR A 233 -18.06 10.47 -7.15
C TYR A 233 -19.41 9.78 -6.92
N TYR A 234 -20.23 10.31 -6.02
CA TYR A 234 -21.55 9.77 -5.71
C TYR A 234 -22.53 9.89 -6.88
N GLU A 235 -22.65 11.08 -7.47
CA GLU A 235 -23.52 11.32 -8.64
C GLU A 235 -23.05 10.52 -9.86
N MET A 236 -21.72 10.42 -10.09
CA MET A 236 -21.14 9.58 -11.15
C MET A 236 -21.41 8.08 -10.96
N ALA A 237 -21.61 7.59 -9.73
CA ALA A 237 -22.04 6.22 -9.46
C ALA A 237 -23.56 6.05 -9.61
N LEU A 238 -24.35 7.05 -9.22
CA LEU A 238 -25.81 7.01 -9.20
C LEU A 238 -26.43 6.97 -10.61
N TYR A 239 -25.88 7.73 -11.56
CA TYR A 239 -26.42 7.79 -12.93
C TYR A 239 -25.72 6.84 -13.93
N ALA A 240 -24.81 5.98 -13.47
CA ALA A 240 -24.17 4.97 -14.32
C ALA A 240 -25.14 3.84 -14.70
N GLU A 241 -24.89 3.19 -15.84
CA GLU A 241 -25.66 2.03 -16.28
C GLU A 241 -25.59 0.88 -15.25
N GLU A 242 -26.74 0.26 -14.92
CA GLU A 242 -26.83 -0.82 -13.91
C GLU A 242 -25.91 -2.02 -14.21
N ASN A 243 -25.60 -2.26 -15.49
CA ASN A 243 -24.68 -3.31 -15.95
C ASN A 243 -23.22 -3.05 -15.54
N MET A 244 -22.84 -1.83 -15.16
CA MET A 244 -21.47 -1.46 -14.77
C MET A 244 -21.24 -1.55 -13.25
N LEU A 245 -21.68 -2.63 -12.62
CA LEU A 245 -21.69 -2.76 -11.16
C LEU A 245 -20.30 -2.55 -10.49
N ILE A 246 -19.21 -2.98 -11.14
CA ILE A 246 -17.82 -2.74 -10.66
C ILE A 246 -17.49 -1.24 -10.62
N PHE A 247 -17.90 -0.49 -11.65
CA PHE A 247 -17.69 0.95 -11.74
C PHE A 247 -18.50 1.68 -10.65
N ILE A 248 -19.76 1.28 -10.44
CA ILE A 248 -20.63 1.81 -9.39
C ILE A 248 -20.00 1.59 -8.01
N VAL A 249 -19.58 0.35 -7.69
CA VAL A 249 -18.95 0.02 -6.40
C VAL A 249 -17.66 0.81 -6.16
N ASN A 250 -16.77 0.92 -7.15
CA ASN A 250 -15.51 1.66 -6.98
C ASN A 250 -15.71 3.17 -6.78
N ASN A 251 -16.70 3.76 -7.46
CA ASN A 251 -17.04 5.17 -7.27
C ASN A 251 -17.78 5.39 -5.94
N LEU A 252 -18.67 4.49 -5.52
CA LEU A 252 -19.30 4.56 -4.19
C LEU A 252 -18.29 4.38 -3.05
N ARG A 253 -17.28 3.49 -3.18
CA ARG A 253 -16.16 3.42 -2.21
C ARG A 253 -15.39 4.73 -2.14
N SER A 254 -15.12 5.35 -3.28
CA SER A 254 -14.44 6.66 -3.35
C SER A 254 -15.28 7.76 -2.70
N ALA A 255 -16.57 7.81 -2.99
CA ALA A 255 -17.53 8.72 -2.37
C ALA A 255 -17.60 8.50 -0.84
N ALA A 256 -17.69 7.24 -0.39
CA ALA A 256 -17.73 6.86 1.03
C ALA A 256 -16.43 7.26 1.78
N TYR A 257 -15.28 7.19 1.12
CA TYR A 257 -14.01 7.68 1.66
C TYR A 257 -14.02 9.21 1.82
N TYR A 258 -14.31 9.96 0.76
CA TYR A 258 -14.29 11.44 0.86
C TYR A 258 -15.39 12.00 1.77
N VAL A 259 -16.60 11.42 1.77
CA VAL A 259 -17.70 11.88 2.64
C VAL A 259 -17.40 11.61 4.12
N SER A 260 -16.66 10.55 4.46
CA SER A 260 -16.32 10.25 5.86
C SER A 260 -15.33 11.25 6.46
N LYS A 261 -14.59 11.98 5.62
CA LYS A 261 -13.61 13.00 6.03
C LYS A 261 -14.11 14.45 5.85
N TYR A 262 -14.98 14.71 4.88
CA TYR A 262 -15.37 16.07 4.48
C TYR A 262 -16.90 16.31 4.39
N GLY A 263 -17.73 15.28 4.54
CA GLY A 263 -19.19 15.36 4.42
C GLY A 263 -19.94 15.29 5.75
N THR A 264 -21.26 15.40 5.70
CA THR A 264 -22.11 15.31 6.89
C THR A 264 -22.44 13.87 7.28
N THR A 265 -22.69 13.60 8.57
CA THR A 265 -23.05 12.27 9.08
C THR A 265 -24.25 11.64 8.36
N ARG A 266 -25.22 12.46 7.93
CA ARG A 266 -26.38 12.02 7.14
C ARG A 266 -25.97 11.51 5.75
N GLU A 267 -25.01 12.17 5.10
CA GLU A 267 -24.47 11.75 3.81
C GLU A 267 -23.59 10.49 3.94
N VAL A 268 -22.77 10.39 4.99
CA VAL A 268 -21.99 9.17 5.29
C VAL A 268 -22.93 7.96 5.43
N ALA A 269 -23.99 8.08 6.22
CA ALA A 269 -24.98 7.02 6.39
C ALA A 269 -25.67 6.65 5.05
N LYS A 270 -26.06 7.65 4.25
CA LYS A 270 -26.66 7.43 2.93
C LYS A 270 -25.72 6.69 1.98
N TYR A 271 -24.47 7.14 1.86
CA TYR A 271 -23.51 6.59 0.91
C TYR A 271 -23.09 5.17 1.30
N LYS A 272 -22.88 4.89 2.60
CA LYS A 272 -22.57 3.52 3.07
C LYS A 272 -23.74 2.56 2.86
N ARG A 273 -24.99 3.00 3.04
CA ARG A 273 -26.20 2.21 2.73
C ARG A 273 -26.28 1.83 1.25
N GLU A 274 -26.04 2.77 0.35
CA GLU A 274 -26.06 2.51 -1.10
C GLU A 274 -24.86 1.66 -1.56
N LEU A 275 -23.67 1.88 -0.98
CA LEU A 275 -22.51 1.02 -1.20
C LEU A 275 -22.79 -0.43 -0.77
N ALA A 276 -23.41 -0.64 0.39
CA ALA A 276 -23.77 -1.97 0.89
C ALA A 276 -24.78 -2.70 -0.03
N ASP A 277 -25.80 -2.01 -0.55
CA ASP A 277 -26.77 -2.60 -1.50
C ASP A 277 -26.08 -3.04 -2.81
N LYS A 278 -25.18 -2.20 -3.35
CA LYS A 278 -24.42 -2.55 -4.56
C LYS A 278 -23.34 -3.61 -4.34
N LEU A 279 -22.70 -3.66 -3.16
CA LEU A 279 -21.78 -4.73 -2.78
C LEU A 279 -22.48 -6.08 -2.61
N LEU A 280 -23.70 -6.08 -2.06
CA LEU A 280 -24.52 -7.28 -1.96
C LEU A 280 -24.90 -7.82 -3.35
N ALA A 281 -25.34 -6.94 -4.26
CA ALA A 281 -25.59 -7.29 -5.65
C ALA A 281 -24.32 -7.76 -6.40
N PHE A 282 -23.14 -7.28 -6.00
CA PHE A 282 -21.85 -7.70 -6.56
C PHE A 282 -21.35 -9.05 -6.00
N GLY A 283 -22.03 -9.61 -4.99
CA GLY A 283 -21.67 -10.89 -4.39
C GLY A 283 -20.61 -10.83 -3.31
N ASN A 284 -20.39 -9.67 -2.66
CA ASN A 284 -19.56 -9.56 -1.45
C ASN A 284 -20.42 -9.27 -0.20
N PRO A 285 -21.15 -10.28 0.34
CA PRO A 285 -22.12 -10.07 1.41
C PRO A 285 -21.47 -9.68 2.75
N HIS A 286 -20.19 -10.03 2.98
CA HIS A 286 -19.46 -9.64 4.19
C HIS A 286 -19.13 -8.13 4.21
N GLU A 287 -18.57 -7.59 3.12
CA GLU A 287 -18.27 -6.16 3.01
C GLU A 287 -19.57 -5.33 3.00
N ALA A 288 -20.63 -5.86 2.37
CA ALA A 288 -21.97 -5.28 2.40
C ALA A 288 -22.53 -5.21 3.84
N TYR A 289 -22.45 -6.31 4.59
CA TYR A 289 -22.89 -6.36 5.99
C TYR A 289 -22.18 -5.31 6.85
N CYS A 290 -20.84 -5.21 6.76
CA CYS A 290 -20.07 -4.25 7.56
C CYS A 290 -20.47 -2.80 7.25
N ASN A 291 -20.59 -2.43 5.97
CA ASN A 291 -21.03 -1.09 5.57
C ASN A 291 -22.49 -0.79 5.99
N ALA A 292 -23.37 -1.79 5.95
CA ALA A 292 -24.76 -1.66 6.40
C ALA A 292 -24.86 -1.46 7.92
N MET A 293 -24.04 -2.16 8.71
CA MET A 293 -23.95 -1.98 10.17
C MET A 293 -23.36 -0.62 10.56
N GLU A 294 -22.29 -0.18 9.88
CA GLU A 294 -21.73 1.16 10.07
C GLU A 294 -22.75 2.26 9.71
N ALA A 295 -23.57 2.07 8.67
CA ALA A 295 -24.67 2.99 8.34
C ALA A 295 -25.79 2.98 9.39
N LEU A 296 -26.15 1.80 9.91
CA LEU A 296 -27.19 1.61 10.92
C LEU A 296 -26.83 2.32 12.24
N GLU A 297 -25.57 2.22 12.67
CA GLU A 297 -25.08 2.90 13.87
C GLU A 297 -25.12 4.44 13.72
N LEU A 298 -24.73 4.98 12.56
CA LEU A 298 -24.83 6.42 12.28
C LEU A 298 -26.29 6.91 12.23
N ILE A 299 -27.21 6.09 11.70
CA ILE A 299 -28.66 6.37 11.71
C ILE A 299 -29.20 6.42 13.15
N ARG A 300 -28.75 5.49 14.01
CA ARG A 300 -29.11 5.44 15.43
C ARG A 300 -28.61 6.68 16.18
N GLN A 301 -27.33 7.04 16.03
CA GLN A 301 -26.74 8.21 16.68
C GLN A 301 -27.42 9.54 16.30
N GLN A 302 -27.97 9.64 15.09
CA GLN A 302 -28.60 10.86 14.57
C GLN A 302 -30.15 10.82 14.57
N ASN A 303 -30.77 9.79 15.18
CA ASN A 303 -32.23 9.59 15.20
C ASN A 303 -32.91 9.67 13.81
N LEU A 304 -32.24 9.16 12.76
CA LEU A 304 -32.69 9.24 11.37
C LEU A 304 -33.72 8.15 11.00
N ASN A 305 -34.88 8.19 11.67
CA ASN A 305 -35.95 7.19 11.55
C ASN A 305 -36.41 6.89 10.10
N GLU A 306 -36.28 7.86 9.19
CA GLU A 306 -36.59 7.73 7.76
C GLU A 306 -35.78 6.60 7.08
N TYR A 307 -34.50 6.44 7.41
CA TYR A 307 -33.60 5.48 6.76
C TYR A 307 -33.45 4.14 7.50
N LEU A 308 -33.98 4.06 8.72
CA LEU A 308 -33.81 2.92 9.63
C LEU A 308 -34.32 1.62 9.00
N LYS A 309 -35.59 1.62 8.55
CA LYS A 309 -36.29 0.47 7.97
C LYS A 309 -35.57 -0.15 6.76
N ASP A 310 -35.13 0.68 5.82
CA ASP A 310 -34.42 0.23 4.62
C ASP A 310 -33.06 -0.38 4.95
N THR A 311 -32.34 0.24 5.90
CA THR A 311 -31.00 -0.21 6.31
C THR A 311 -31.06 -1.55 7.03
N LEU A 312 -32.08 -1.75 7.87
CA LEU A 312 -32.34 -3.03 8.53
C LEU A 312 -32.73 -4.13 7.54
N LEU A 313 -33.55 -3.82 6.54
CA LEU A 313 -33.87 -4.76 5.46
C LEU A 313 -32.61 -5.14 4.68
N LEU A 314 -31.69 -4.19 4.46
CA LEU A 314 -30.40 -4.45 3.81
C LEU A 314 -29.48 -5.34 4.67
N VAL A 315 -29.37 -5.09 5.98
CA VAL A 315 -28.65 -5.96 6.93
C VAL A 315 -29.21 -7.39 6.89
N ALA A 316 -30.54 -7.55 6.90
CA ALA A 316 -31.18 -8.86 6.83
C ALA A 316 -30.91 -9.59 5.50
N LYS A 317 -30.93 -8.88 4.36
CA LYS A 317 -30.50 -9.45 3.07
C LYS A 317 -29.03 -9.87 3.07
N CYS A 318 -28.14 -9.11 3.71
CA CYS A 318 -26.72 -9.46 3.82
C CYS A 318 -26.53 -10.73 4.67
N LEU A 319 -27.25 -10.86 5.79
CA LEU A 319 -27.26 -12.09 6.60
C LEU A 319 -27.78 -13.30 5.81
N ALA A 320 -28.88 -13.16 5.07
CA ALA A 320 -29.42 -14.23 4.24
C ALA A 320 -28.44 -14.70 3.13
N ALA A 321 -27.55 -13.82 2.67
CA ALA A 321 -26.50 -14.13 1.69
C ALA A 321 -25.20 -14.68 2.28
N LEU A 322 -25.02 -14.64 3.61
CA LEU A 322 -23.88 -15.24 4.31
C LEU A 322 -24.15 -16.73 4.61
N GLY A 323 -23.11 -17.56 4.65
CA GLY A 323 -23.26 -18.98 4.95
C GLY A 323 -23.62 -19.23 6.42
N ARG A 324 -24.37 -20.32 6.72
CA ARG A 324 -24.86 -20.71 8.06
C ARG A 324 -23.86 -20.48 9.21
N ARG A 325 -22.60 -20.88 9.00
CA ARG A 325 -21.51 -20.77 9.99
C ARG A 325 -21.06 -19.34 10.27
N GLN A 326 -21.15 -18.46 9.27
CA GLN A 326 -20.81 -17.03 9.38
C GLN A 326 -21.97 -16.25 9.99
N GLN A 327 -23.22 -16.57 9.62
CA GLN A 327 -24.43 -15.92 10.13
C GLN A 327 -24.44 -15.84 11.67
N SER A 328 -24.09 -16.93 12.37
CA SER A 328 -24.09 -16.97 13.84
C SER A 328 -23.15 -15.93 14.49
N ALA A 329 -21.96 -15.70 13.94
CA ALA A 329 -21.04 -14.67 14.43
C ALA A 329 -21.59 -13.25 14.18
N TYR A 330 -22.19 -13.01 13.01
CA TYR A 330 -22.78 -11.71 12.69
C TYR A 330 -24.07 -11.42 13.47
N PHE A 331 -24.84 -12.43 13.86
CA PHE A 331 -25.98 -12.25 14.79
C PHE A 331 -25.55 -11.72 16.17
N ILE A 332 -24.37 -12.10 16.69
CA ILE A 332 -23.84 -11.56 17.94
C ILE A 332 -23.52 -10.07 17.81
N VAL A 333 -22.88 -9.67 16.70
CA VAL A 333 -22.55 -8.27 16.39
C VAL A 333 -23.81 -7.43 16.10
N LEU A 334 -24.84 -8.04 15.52
CA LEU A 334 -26.14 -7.39 15.33
C LEU A 334 -26.86 -7.18 16.68
N GLY A 335 -26.82 -8.18 17.56
CA GLY A 335 -27.43 -8.12 18.89
C GLY A 335 -26.83 -7.08 19.82
N SER A 336 -25.54 -6.74 19.67
CA SER A 336 -24.89 -5.67 20.45
C SER A 336 -25.23 -4.25 19.96
N VAL A 337 -25.62 -4.09 18.69
CA VAL A 337 -26.00 -2.79 18.09
C VAL A 337 -27.50 -2.50 18.23
N LEU A 338 -28.33 -3.54 18.39
CA LEU A 338 -29.79 -3.40 18.47
C LEU A 338 -30.33 -3.33 19.91
N THR A 339 -30.67 -2.13 20.37
CA THR A 339 -31.71 -1.92 21.39
C THR A 339 -32.78 -1.01 20.80
N ILE A 340 -33.89 -1.58 20.31
CA ILE A 340 -34.92 -0.85 19.56
C ILE A 340 -36.32 -1.17 20.08
N LYS A 341 -37.19 -0.15 20.14
CA LYS A 341 -38.61 -0.25 20.50
C LYS A 341 -39.45 -0.99 19.45
N GLN A 342 -40.53 -1.60 19.91
CA GLN A 342 -41.35 -2.59 19.21
C GLN A 342 -41.97 -2.14 17.85
N ASP A 343 -42.36 -0.88 17.70
CA ASP A 343 -43.30 -0.42 16.66
C ASP A 343 -42.78 -0.40 15.21
N CYS A 344 -41.51 -0.70 14.95
CA CYS A 344 -40.89 -0.47 13.62
C CYS A 344 -40.54 -1.75 12.83
N PHE A 345 -40.89 -2.96 13.30
CA PHE A 345 -40.03 -4.12 13.05
C PHE A 345 -40.67 -5.44 12.54
N GLU A 346 -42.00 -5.55 12.37
CA GLU A 346 -42.67 -6.83 11.99
C GLU A 346 -42.04 -7.54 10.78
N LYS A 347 -41.73 -6.82 9.69
CA LYS A 347 -41.19 -7.44 8.46
C LYS A 347 -39.76 -7.93 8.59
N PHE A 348 -38.96 -7.34 9.49
CA PHE A 348 -37.60 -7.78 9.77
C PHE A 348 -37.61 -9.00 10.68
N TYR A 349 -38.43 -8.98 11.74
CA TYR A 349 -38.64 -10.17 12.58
C TYR A 349 -39.15 -11.33 11.73
N LYS A 350 -40.13 -11.12 10.86
CA LYS A 350 -40.65 -12.18 10.00
C LYS A 350 -39.60 -12.76 9.06
N LEU A 351 -38.66 -11.96 8.53
CA LEU A 351 -37.59 -12.47 7.65
C LEU A 351 -36.51 -13.23 8.43
N ILE A 352 -36.17 -12.78 9.65
CA ILE A 352 -35.29 -13.54 10.55
C ILE A 352 -35.98 -14.83 11.01
N ASP A 353 -37.26 -14.77 11.36
CA ASP A 353 -38.07 -15.91 11.77
C ASP A 353 -38.23 -16.93 10.63
N GLU A 354 -38.42 -16.49 9.39
CA GLU A 354 -38.41 -17.36 8.20
C GLU A 354 -37.03 -18.04 7.99
N VAL A 355 -35.91 -17.33 8.20
CA VAL A 355 -34.55 -17.92 8.14
C VAL A 355 -34.31 -18.91 9.29
N MET A 356 -34.70 -18.55 10.52
CA MET A 356 -34.60 -19.42 11.70
C MET A 356 -35.56 -20.62 11.64
N THR A 357 -36.70 -20.49 10.96
CA THR A 357 -37.67 -21.56 10.73
C THR A 357 -37.24 -22.49 9.60
N ALA A 358 -36.51 -21.99 8.59
CA ALA A 358 -35.86 -22.83 7.58
C ALA A 358 -34.72 -23.70 8.15
N GLU A 359 -34.08 -23.28 9.26
CA GLU A 359 -33.16 -24.12 10.05
C GLU A 359 -33.89 -25.12 10.97
N ARG A 360 -35.20 -24.95 11.20
CA ARG A 360 -35.99 -25.69 12.21
C ARG A 360 -36.51 -27.05 11.72
N SER A 361 -36.32 -27.40 10.45
CA SER A 361 -36.89 -28.59 9.81
C SER A 361 -36.39 -29.93 10.37
N ASP A 362 -35.29 -29.92 11.13
CA ASP A 362 -34.67 -31.13 11.69
C ASP A 362 -34.98 -31.34 13.20
N THR A 363 -35.92 -30.57 13.77
CA THR A 363 -36.29 -30.65 15.20
C THR A 363 -37.80 -30.63 15.45
N GLU A 364 -38.29 -31.51 16.32
CA GLU A 364 -39.71 -31.62 16.69
C GLU A 364 -40.26 -30.35 17.36
N GLU A 365 -41.56 -30.09 17.15
CA GLU A 365 -42.26 -28.95 17.75
C GLU A 365 -42.26 -28.99 19.30
N GLY A 366 -42.02 -27.84 19.93
CA GLY A 366 -42.23 -27.64 21.36
C GLY A 366 -40.97 -27.64 22.26
N LYS A 367 -39.75 -27.71 21.70
CA LYS A 367 -38.50 -27.48 22.46
C LYS A 367 -37.85 -26.13 22.14
N ASP A 368 -37.26 -25.52 23.16
CA ASP A 368 -36.41 -24.33 23.04
C ASP A 368 -35.22 -24.63 22.11
N VAL A 369 -34.95 -23.74 21.15
CA VAL A 369 -33.84 -23.89 20.19
C VAL A 369 -32.54 -23.44 20.85
N SER A 370 -31.83 -24.38 21.50
CA SER A 370 -30.47 -24.17 22.00
C SER A 370 -29.45 -24.38 20.88
N LEU A 371 -28.98 -23.30 20.25
CA LEU A 371 -27.88 -23.35 19.29
C LEU A 371 -26.55 -23.60 20.00
N ALA A 372 -26.12 -24.86 20.05
CA ALA A 372 -24.81 -25.27 20.55
C ALA A 372 -23.72 -24.90 19.53
N LEU A 373 -23.03 -23.78 19.75
CA LEU A 373 -21.94 -23.32 18.89
C LEU A 373 -20.63 -24.04 19.25
N ASP A 374 -20.20 -24.95 18.38
CA ASP A 374 -18.91 -25.62 18.49
C ASP A 374 -17.84 -24.91 17.63
N ALA A 375 -16.98 -24.13 18.30
CA ALA A 375 -15.88 -23.41 17.69
C ALA A 375 -14.64 -24.29 17.40
N SER A 376 -14.65 -25.59 17.76
CA SER A 376 -13.46 -26.45 17.68
C SER A 376 -13.03 -26.87 16.27
N ALA A 377 -13.90 -26.74 15.26
CA ALA A 377 -13.63 -27.21 13.90
C ALA A 377 -13.23 -26.08 12.94
N ASP A 378 -12.11 -25.41 13.23
CA ASP A 378 -11.31 -24.64 12.28
C ASP A 378 -10.02 -25.42 11.96
N PRO A 379 -9.75 -25.85 10.70
CA PRO A 379 -8.68 -26.82 10.41
C PRO A 379 -7.22 -26.34 10.58
N VAL A 380 -6.98 -25.09 11.01
CA VAL A 380 -5.68 -24.40 10.78
C VAL A 380 -5.00 -23.86 12.06
N ALA A 381 -5.65 -23.92 13.23
CA ALA A 381 -5.07 -23.39 14.48
C ALA A 381 -4.36 -24.46 15.34
N PRO A 382 -3.05 -24.35 15.61
CA PRO A 382 -2.37 -25.18 16.61
C PRO A 382 -2.41 -24.55 18.01
N ASN A 383 -2.82 -25.36 19.00
CA ASN A 383 -2.76 -25.14 20.46
C ASN A 383 -3.83 -24.19 21.07
N GLU A 384 -4.34 -24.40 22.29
CA GLU A 384 -4.60 -25.64 23.05
C GLU A 384 -5.70 -25.41 24.13
N VAL A 385 -6.60 -24.44 23.92
CA VAL A 385 -7.67 -24.08 24.88
C VAL A 385 -8.99 -23.94 24.11
N VAL A 386 -10.02 -24.67 24.56
CA VAL A 386 -11.34 -24.73 23.91
C VAL A 386 -12.37 -24.08 24.83
N THR A 387 -13.11 -23.08 24.34
CA THR A 387 -14.19 -22.43 25.10
C THR A 387 -15.52 -22.65 24.38
N LYS A 388 -16.53 -23.18 25.09
CA LYS A 388 -17.90 -23.35 24.58
C LYS A 388 -18.85 -22.34 25.23
N PHE A 389 -19.73 -21.76 24.42
CA PHE A 389 -20.71 -20.75 24.84
C PHE A 389 -22.15 -21.25 24.64
N VAL A 390 -23.05 -20.83 25.53
CA VAL A 390 -24.50 -20.97 25.32
C VAL A 390 -25.12 -19.58 25.20
N VAL A 391 -25.76 -19.31 24.07
CA VAL A 391 -26.52 -18.07 23.84
C VAL A 391 -28.00 -18.36 24.06
N LYS A 392 -28.68 -17.56 24.89
CA LYS A 392 -30.13 -17.64 25.11
C LYS A 392 -30.78 -16.31 24.74
N LEU A 393 -31.90 -16.37 24.04
CA LEU A 393 -32.74 -15.21 23.76
C LEU A 393 -33.70 -15.04 24.95
N GLU A 394 -33.66 -13.89 25.62
CA GLU A 394 -34.52 -13.62 26.76
C GLU A 394 -35.44 -12.42 26.48
N HIS A 395 -36.74 -12.63 26.71
CA HIS A 395 -37.72 -11.56 26.71
C HIS A 395 -37.62 -10.80 28.03
N THR A 396 -36.95 -9.66 28.04
CA THR A 396 -36.85 -8.81 29.23
C THR A 396 -38.25 -8.36 29.72
N THR A 397 -38.41 -8.17 31.02
CA THR A 397 -39.71 -8.02 31.72
C THR A 397 -40.44 -6.68 31.50
N SER A 398 -40.07 -5.92 30.47
CA SER A 398 -40.86 -4.80 29.94
C SER A 398 -41.25 -5.10 28.49
N VAL A 399 -42.55 -4.96 28.19
CA VAL A 399 -43.25 -5.53 27.01
C VAL A 399 -42.67 -5.14 25.63
N GLU A 400 -41.80 -4.13 25.55
CA GLU A 400 -41.37 -3.50 24.29
C GLU A 400 -39.96 -3.91 23.78
N THR A 401 -39.16 -4.71 24.52
CA THR A 401 -37.75 -4.99 24.14
C THR A 401 -37.29 -6.42 24.43
N TRP A 402 -36.63 -7.02 23.43
CA TRP A 402 -35.89 -8.29 23.53
C TRP A 402 -34.40 -8.06 23.82
N ARG A 403 -33.76 -8.98 24.54
CA ARG A 403 -32.30 -8.97 24.79
C ARG A 403 -31.68 -10.33 24.44
N VAL A 404 -30.56 -10.31 23.73
CA VAL A 404 -29.70 -11.50 23.57
C VAL A 404 -28.79 -11.60 24.79
N VAL A 405 -28.81 -12.72 25.52
CA VAL A 405 -27.99 -12.93 26.72
C VAL A 405 -27.10 -14.16 26.55
N VAL A 406 -25.80 -14.00 26.77
CA VAL A 406 -24.85 -15.11 26.83
C VAL A 406 -24.82 -15.59 28.29
N ASN A 407 -25.49 -16.71 28.57
CA ASN A 407 -25.79 -17.14 29.94
C ASN A 407 -24.67 -17.98 30.61
N GLY A 408 -23.54 -18.21 29.95
CA GLY A 408 -22.36 -18.79 30.61
C GLY A 408 -21.31 -19.44 29.70
N ILE A 409 -20.15 -19.70 30.31
CA ILE A 409 -19.06 -20.54 29.80
C ILE A 409 -19.24 -21.94 30.42
N ILE A 410 -19.16 -23.00 29.62
CA ILE A 410 -19.68 -24.32 30.04
C ILE A 410 -18.75 -25.06 31.03
N GLU A 411 -17.43 -25.12 30.81
CA GLU A 411 -16.51 -25.83 31.71
C GLU A 411 -15.05 -25.43 31.46
N ASP A 412 -14.22 -25.46 32.52
CA ASP A 412 -12.76 -25.30 32.47
C ASP A 412 -12.14 -26.48 33.23
N GLN A 413 -11.40 -27.37 32.56
CA GLN A 413 -10.93 -28.64 33.15
C GLN A 413 -9.41 -28.71 33.37
N LYS A 414 -9.03 -28.87 34.64
CA LYS A 414 -7.76 -29.47 35.10
C LYS A 414 -8.04 -30.47 36.22
N ARG A 415 -7.28 -31.56 36.28
CA ARG A 415 -7.24 -32.51 37.43
C ARG A 415 -5.90 -33.26 37.49
N PRO A 416 -5.51 -33.85 38.65
CA PRO A 416 -6.04 -33.68 40.01
C PRO A 416 -4.96 -33.32 41.07
N ALA A 417 -5.41 -33.01 42.30
CA ALA A 417 -4.60 -32.48 43.42
C ALA A 417 -4.22 -33.53 44.50
N PRO A 418 -3.67 -33.09 45.65
CA PRO A 418 -4.17 -33.60 46.92
C PRO A 418 -4.60 -32.50 47.94
N VAL A 419 -5.94 -32.44 48.15
CA VAL A 419 -6.75 -32.31 49.39
C VAL A 419 -6.43 -31.30 50.52
N VAL A 420 -7.51 -30.71 51.07
CA VAL A 420 -7.68 -29.94 52.36
C VAL A 420 -7.22 -28.47 52.27
N GLU A 421 -7.98 -27.42 52.60
CA GLU A 421 -9.33 -27.25 53.20
C GLU A 421 -10.04 -26.00 52.61
N GLU A 422 -11.33 -25.76 52.93
CA GLU A 422 -12.13 -24.67 52.37
C GLU A 422 -11.86 -23.28 53.00
N THR A 423 -11.93 -22.22 52.19
CA THR A 423 -12.60 -20.95 52.52
C THR A 423 -12.79 -20.11 51.24
N PRO A 424 -13.99 -19.55 50.97
CA PRO A 424 -14.22 -18.76 49.76
C PRO A 424 -13.65 -17.34 49.91
N LYS A 425 -13.05 -16.80 48.84
CA LYS A 425 -12.79 -15.37 48.68
C LYS A 425 -13.83 -14.77 47.75
N GLU A 426 -14.38 -13.62 48.15
CA GLU A 426 -15.26 -12.80 47.34
C GLU A 426 -14.48 -12.00 46.27
N ASN A 427 -15.21 -11.61 45.22
CA ASN A 427 -14.94 -10.50 44.29
C ASN A 427 -13.79 -10.68 43.29
N GLU A 428 -14.11 -11.27 42.13
CA GLU A 428 -13.64 -10.76 40.83
C GLU A 428 -14.77 -9.91 40.20
N GLU A 429 -14.40 -8.76 39.61
CA GLU A 429 -15.36 -7.80 39.03
C GLU A 429 -15.95 -8.29 37.69
N PRO A 430 -17.19 -7.89 37.34
CA PRO A 430 -17.79 -8.24 36.06
C PRO A 430 -17.04 -7.58 34.89
N MET A 431 -16.59 -8.40 33.93
CA MET A 431 -15.94 -7.94 32.71
C MET A 431 -16.91 -7.11 31.85
N ASP A 432 -16.51 -5.90 31.46
CA ASP A 432 -17.36 -5.00 30.67
C ASP A 432 -17.70 -5.61 29.29
N PHE A 433 -18.99 -5.67 28.99
CA PHE A 433 -19.53 -6.20 27.75
C PHE A 433 -19.07 -5.36 26.53
N MET A 434 -18.82 -4.06 26.70
CA MET A 434 -18.25 -3.22 25.64
C MET A 434 -16.82 -3.60 25.28
N ASP A 435 -16.00 -4.01 26.24
CA ASP A 435 -14.62 -4.45 26.00
C ASP A 435 -14.59 -5.79 25.23
N LEU A 436 -15.57 -6.67 25.49
CA LEU A 436 -15.77 -7.89 24.68
C LEU A 436 -16.20 -7.57 23.24
N ILE A 437 -17.09 -6.61 23.03
CA ILE A 437 -17.51 -6.15 21.69
C ILE A 437 -16.33 -5.52 20.94
N CYS A 438 -15.53 -4.67 21.59
CA CYS A 438 -14.33 -4.09 21.00
C CYS A 438 -13.30 -5.16 20.61
N LYS A 439 -13.10 -6.20 21.45
CA LYS A 439 -12.25 -7.36 21.13
C LYS A 439 -12.79 -8.21 19.98
N MET A 440 -14.10 -8.33 19.82
CA MET A 440 -14.71 -9.04 18.67
C MET A 440 -14.60 -8.25 17.37
N ASN A 441 -14.86 -6.93 17.38
CA ASN A 441 -14.66 -6.08 16.20
C ASN A 441 -13.19 -6.02 15.78
N SER A 442 -12.25 -5.91 16.73
CA SER A 442 -10.81 -6.00 16.48
C SER A 442 -10.43 -7.29 15.75
N ARG A 443 -10.95 -8.45 16.19
CA ARG A 443 -10.72 -9.75 15.53
C ARG A 443 -11.41 -9.91 14.17
N MET A 444 -12.39 -9.07 13.84
CA MET A 444 -12.98 -9.00 12.51
C MET A 444 -12.20 -8.09 11.56
N ASP A 445 -11.60 -6.99 12.06
CA ASP A 445 -10.65 -6.20 11.28
C ASP A 445 -9.39 -7.00 10.92
N ASP A 446 -8.99 -7.97 11.75
CA ASP A 446 -7.95 -8.96 11.40
C ASP A 446 -8.31 -9.85 10.18
N GLN A 447 -9.56 -9.85 9.70
CA GLN A 447 -9.94 -10.49 8.42
C GLN A 447 -9.99 -9.50 7.23
N ARG A 448 -10.06 -8.17 7.45
CA ARG A 448 -9.89 -7.19 6.36
C ARG A 448 -8.48 -7.26 5.74
N THR A 449 -7.48 -7.72 6.50
CA THR A 449 -6.09 -7.89 6.04
C THR A 449 -5.86 -9.10 5.12
N ALA A 450 -6.85 -9.99 4.96
CA ALA A 450 -6.76 -11.18 4.11
C ALA A 450 -7.19 -10.96 2.64
N MET A 451 -7.73 -9.79 2.28
CA MET A 451 -7.96 -9.42 0.87
C MET A 451 -6.77 -8.63 0.31
N PRO A 452 -6.31 -8.92 -0.92
CA PRO A 452 -5.21 -8.17 -1.53
C PRO A 452 -5.61 -6.70 -1.75
N ALA A 453 -4.72 -5.78 -1.36
CA ALA A 453 -4.92 -4.33 -1.44
C ALA A 453 -5.13 -3.78 -2.88
N SER A 454 -5.09 -4.62 -3.90
CA SER A 454 -5.36 -4.29 -5.31
C SER A 454 -6.82 -3.90 -5.60
N ILE A 455 -7.74 -4.05 -4.64
CA ILE A 455 -9.18 -3.78 -4.82
C ILE A 455 -9.61 -2.42 -4.21
N PHE A 456 -8.76 -1.79 -3.39
CA PHE A 456 -9.06 -0.52 -2.68
C PHE A 456 -8.33 0.71 -3.22
N ALA A 457 -7.82 0.65 -4.45
CA ALA A 457 -7.27 1.83 -5.13
C ALA A 457 -8.39 2.76 -5.60
N ALA A 458 -8.24 4.07 -5.38
CA ALA A 458 -9.08 5.07 -6.03
C ALA A 458 -9.02 4.91 -7.56
N PRO A 459 -10.14 5.06 -8.30
CA PRO A 459 -10.15 4.93 -9.74
C PRO A 459 -9.25 6.01 -10.36
N ARG A 460 -8.24 5.57 -11.13
CA ARG A 460 -7.41 6.48 -11.93
C ARG A 460 -8.28 7.09 -13.04
N PRO A 461 -8.15 8.39 -13.36
CA PRO A 461 -8.76 8.94 -14.57
C PRO A 461 -8.27 8.16 -15.80
N MET A 462 -9.19 7.70 -16.65
CA MET A 462 -8.83 7.13 -17.95
C MET A 462 -8.39 8.24 -18.90
N SER A 463 -7.11 8.62 -18.85
CA SER A 463 -6.54 9.55 -19.82
C SER A 463 -6.71 8.97 -21.24
N ALA A 464 -7.41 9.71 -22.10
CA ALA A 464 -7.74 9.28 -23.45
C ALA A 464 -6.53 8.80 -24.26
N ALA A 465 -6.73 7.75 -25.06
CA ALA A 465 -5.70 7.17 -25.91
C ALA A 465 -5.12 8.21 -26.88
N SER A 466 -3.84 8.57 -26.69
CA SER A 466 -3.09 9.32 -27.69
C SER A 466 -2.90 8.47 -28.94
N LYS A 467 -3.74 8.70 -29.95
CA LYS A 467 -3.51 8.21 -31.31
C LYS A 467 -2.21 8.82 -31.84
N LYS A 468 -1.11 8.08 -31.78
CA LYS A 468 0.06 8.32 -32.64
C LYS A 468 0.17 7.21 -33.69
N THR A 469 -0.39 7.52 -34.86
CA THR A 469 -0.16 6.79 -36.10
C THR A 469 1.33 6.74 -36.41
N THR A 470 1.89 5.54 -36.51
CA THR A 470 3.15 5.32 -37.21
C THR A 470 2.97 5.62 -38.70
N LYS A 471 3.71 6.59 -39.24
CA LYS A 471 3.99 6.66 -40.68
C LYS A 471 5.49 6.65 -40.92
N SER A 472 5.91 5.64 -41.68
CA SER A 472 7.23 5.56 -42.30
C SER A 472 7.39 6.63 -43.40
N HIS A 473 8.62 6.80 -43.88
CA HIS A 473 9.08 7.94 -44.66
C HIS A 473 8.56 8.06 -46.11
N ARG A 474 8.42 9.33 -46.55
CA ARG A 474 8.64 9.92 -47.89
C ARG A 474 7.91 9.35 -49.13
N ILE A 475 7.17 10.21 -49.84
CA ILE A 475 7.51 10.81 -51.16
C ILE A 475 6.39 11.84 -51.55
N LEU A 476 6.63 12.67 -52.58
CA LEU A 476 6.02 13.99 -52.86
C LEU A 476 4.86 13.93 -53.93
N PRO A 477 4.29 15.05 -54.44
CA PRO A 477 2.88 15.44 -54.30
C PRO A 477 1.94 15.12 -55.50
N GLY A 478 0.63 15.24 -55.30
CA GLY A 478 -0.36 15.17 -56.39
C GLY A 478 -1.78 15.66 -56.04
N PHE A 479 -2.11 16.86 -56.56
CA PHE A 479 -3.44 17.46 -56.80
C PHE A 479 -4.72 16.73 -56.30
N ARG A 480 -5.58 17.32 -55.47
CA ARG A 480 -6.57 18.38 -55.82
C ARG A 480 -7.55 18.09 -56.98
N ALA A 481 -7.57 16.87 -57.52
CA ALA A 481 -8.64 16.41 -58.42
C ALA A 481 -9.60 15.44 -57.68
N ASN A 482 -10.90 15.58 -57.92
CA ASN A 482 -11.99 14.64 -57.55
C ASN A 482 -12.59 14.68 -56.13
N ILE A 483 -12.51 15.81 -55.42
CA ILE A 483 -13.69 16.24 -54.65
C ILE A 483 -14.70 16.78 -55.68
N ALA A 484 -15.65 15.95 -56.15
CA ALA A 484 -16.81 16.39 -56.95
C ALA A 484 -17.83 15.30 -57.33
N LYS A 485 -17.52 14.00 -57.22
CA LYS A 485 -18.43 12.93 -57.72
C LYS A 485 -18.81 11.91 -56.65
N ILE A 486 -20.13 11.72 -56.55
CA ILE A 486 -20.85 10.71 -55.74
C ILE A 486 -21.11 11.15 -54.29
N GLN A 487 -21.74 12.32 -54.15
CA GLN A 487 -22.96 12.39 -53.33
C GLN A 487 -24.09 11.63 -54.05
N ASN A 488 -25.07 11.12 -53.29
CA ASN A 488 -26.28 10.41 -53.74
C ASN A 488 -26.08 8.96 -54.25
N MET A 489 -26.50 7.94 -53.48
CA MET A 489 -27.83 7.29 -53.61
C MET A 489 -28.03 6.18 -52.53
N LYS A 490 -29.26 5.65 -52.42
CA LYS A 490 -29.80 4.90 -51.27
C LYS A 490 -29.60 3.37 -51.34
N PHE A 491 -29.88 2.72 -50.20
CA PHE A 491 -29.87 1.26 -49.93
C PHE A 491 -30.78 0.40 -50.84
N ASP A 492 -30.44 -0.90 -50.92
CA ASP A 492 -31.43 -1.99 -51.04
C ASP A 492 -31.06 -3.20 -50.15
N GLY A 493 -32.07 -3.94 -49.67
CA GLY A 493 -32.00 -4.88 -48.55
C GLY A 493 -31.76 -6.36 -48.91
N GLN A 494 -31.40 -6.70 -50.14
CA GLN A 494 -31.28 -8.10 -50.57
C GLN A 494 -29.92 -8.78 -50.31
N THR A 495 -28.89 -8.03 -49.89
CA THR A 495 -27.52 -8.58 -49.72
C THR A 495 -27.30 -9.26 -48.36
N VAL A 496 -27.96 -8.79 -47.31
CA VAL A 496 -27.71 -9.25 -45.92
C VAL A 496 -28.20 -10.68 -45.68
N ASN A 497 -29.34 -11.07 -46.28
CA ASN A 497 -29.89 -12.42 -46.15
C ASN A 497 -29.18 -13.51 -46.99
N LYS A 498 -28.14 -13.15 -47.78
CA LYS A 498 -27.32 -14.13 -48.52
C LYS A 498 -26.02 -14.55 -47.79
N LEU A 499 -25.68 -13.92 -46.67
CA LEU A 499 -24.44 -14.22 -45.91
C LEU A 499 -24.62 -15.26 -44.79
N LEU A 500 -25.77 -15.94 -44.73
CA LEU A 500 -26.06 -17.02 -43.77
C LEU A 500 -26.23 -18.39 -44.45
N LYS A 501 -25.11 -19.12 -44.64
CA LYS A 501 -24.89 -20.57 -44.33
C LYS A 501 -23.99 -21.33 -45.34
N ARG A 502 -22.94 -21.98 -44.79
CA ARG A 502 -22.30 -23.27 -45.18
C ARG A 502 -21.91 -23.48 -46.67
N SER A 503 -20.66 -23.82 -47.02
CA SER A 503 -20.05 -25.13 -46.71
C SER A 503 -18.62 -25.31 -47.27
N LYS A 504 -17.78 -26.02 -46.50
CA LYS A 504 -16.62 -26.89 -46.82
C LYS A 504 -15.86 -26.85 -48.19
N LYS A 505 -14.53 -26.92 -48.02
CA LYS A 505 -13.51 -27.77 -48.70
C LYS A 505 -12.82 -27.33 -50.02
N SER A 506 -11.50 -27.56 -50.00
CA SER A 506 -10.57 -27.90 -51.11
C SER A 506 -10.10 -26.73 -52.01
N LYS A 507 -8.83 -26.31 -52.08
CA LYS A 507 -7.49 -26.91 -52.40
C LYS A 507 -7.05 -26.70 -53.88
N THR A 508 -6.02 -25.86 -54.04
CA THR A 508 -4.84 -25.97 -54.96
C THR A 508 -4.96 -26.13 -56.49
N SER A 509 -4.29 -25.23 -57.22
CA SER A 509 -3.33 -25.48 -58.33
C SER A 509 -2.63 -24.15 -58.74
N LEU A 510 -1.53 -24.08 -59.51
CA LEU A 510 -0.22 -24.79 -59.50
C LEU A 510 0.74 -24.06 -60.50
N HIS A 511 2.04 -23.94 -60.21
CA HIS A 511 3.24 -23.81 -61.09
C HIS A 511 4.36 -23.08 -60.27
N SER A 512 5.66 -23.39 -60.32
CA SER A 512 6.49 -24.51 -60.81
C SER A 512 7.87 -24.41 -60.08
N THR A 513 8.96 -25.17 -60.28
CA THR A 513 9.38 -26.15 -61.31
C THR A 513 10.22 -27.30 -60.67
N SER A 514 11.45 -27.57 -61.16
CA SER A 514 12.43 -28.61 -60.77
C SER A 514 13.73 -27.98 -60.20
N THR A 515 14.69 -28.67 -59.56
CA THR A 515 15.23 -30.05 -59.75
C THR A 515 15.80 -30.70 -58.47
N GLN A 516 15.64 -32.03 -58.37
CA GLN A 516 16.54 -33.10 -57.84
C GLN A 516 17.35 -32.88 -56.53
N GLY A 517 17.41 -33.85 -55.60
CA GLY A 517 16.76 -35.18 -55.57
C GLY A 517 17.12 -35.99 -54.31
N ASP A 518 16.30 -37.01 -54.05
CA ASP A 518 16.56 -38.36 -53.50
C ASP A 518 17.47 -38.55 -52.23
N ASP A 519 17.11 -39.38 -51.24
CA ASP A 519 15.81 -39.95 -50.88
C ASP A 519 15.82 -40.50 -49.42
N THR A 520 14.64 -40.84 -48.89
CA THR A 520 14.31 -41.72 -47.73
C THR A 520 15.36 -41.94 -46.61
N ARG A 521 15.15 -41.53 -45.35
CA ARG A 521 14.09 -41.88 -44.37
C ARG A 521 14.28 -43.26 -43.68
N SER A 522 14.11 -43.25 -42.36
CA SER A 522 14.23 -44.34 -41.39
C SER A 522 13.04 -45.33 -41.41
N ASP A 523 13.24 -46.54 -40.84
CA ASP A 523 12.67 -46.91 -39.52
C ASP A 523 12.97 -48.37 -39.09
N THR A 524 13.07 -48.57 -37.76
CA THR A 524 12.76 -49.78 -36.96
C THR A 524 13.51 -51.12 -37.14
N ASP A 525 14.27 -51.46 -36.09
CA ASP A 525 14.17 -52.64 -35.19
C ASP A 525 14.24 -54.12 -35.65
N ALA A 526 15.06 -54.84 -34.86
CA ALA A 526 14.85 -56.18 -34.27
C ALA A 526 15.58 -57.44 -34.82
N THR A 527 16.25 -58.11 -33.85
CA THR A 527 16.50 -59.56 -33.68
C THR A 527 17.59 -60.34 -34.48
N VAL A 528 18.75 -60.48 -33.82
CA VAL A 528 19.45 -61.74 -33.36
C VAL A 528 19.88 -62.83 -34.38
N VAL A 529 20.98 -63.55 -34.03
CA VAL A 529 21.69 -64.67 -34.72
C VAL A 529 22.77 -64.16 -35.72
N SER A 530 24.05 -64.58 -35.72
CA SER A 530 24.79 -65.70 -35.09
C SER A 530 26.27 -65.35 -34.74
N SER A 531 26.92 -66.22 -33.94
CA SER A 531 28.39 -66.36 -33.80
C SER A 531 28.93 -67.43 -34.78
N PRO A 532 30.24 -67.79 -34.90
CA PRO A 532 31.44 -67.31 -34.18
C PRO A 532 32.73 -67.09 -35.04
N ASN A 533 33.75 -66.41 -34.48
CA ASN A 533 35.18 -66.83 -34.44
C ASN A 533 36.16 -65.67 -34.11
N GLY A 534 37.32 -66.01 -33.53
CA GLY A 534 38.55 -65.19 -33.68
C GLY A 534 39.20 -64.64 -32.39
N ARG A 535 40.03 -65.46 -31.72
CA ARG A 535 40.88 -65.11 -30.56
C ARG A 535 41.79 -63.88 -30.78
N GLY A 536 42.03 -63.09 -29.72
CA GLY A 536 43.09 -62.05 -29.71
C GLY A 536 43.29 -61.36 -28.35
N THR A 537 44.23 -61.87 -27.56
CA THR A 537 44.72 -61.40 -26.24
C THR A 537 44.93 -59.89 -26.03
N ALA A 538 44.47 -59.35 -24.89
CA ALA A 538 45.28 -58.60 -23.90
C ALA A 538 44.44 -58.21 -22.67
N GLN A 539 44.86 -58.58 -21.46
CA GLN A 539 44.24 -58.09 -20.21
C GLN A 539 44.82 -56.71 -19.86
N GLY A 540 43.97 -55.69 -19.89
CA GLY A 540 44.18 -54.42 -19.20
C GLY A 540 43.17 -54.30 -18.08
N GLU A 541 43.63 -54.19 -16.84
CA GLU A 541 42.79 -54.17 -15.65
C GLU A 541 42.09 -52.81 -15.52
N GLN A 542 40.91 -52.69 -16.11
CA GLN A 542 40.06 -51.51 -15.91
C GLN A 542 39.52 -51.51 -14.48
N VAL A 543 40.04 -50.59 -13.67
CA VAL A 543 39.41 -50.17 -12.41
C VAL A 543 37.98 -49.77 -12.74
N ILE A 544 37.02 -50.50 -12.16
CA ILE A 544 35.60 -50.15 -12.26
C ILE A 544 35.42 -48.82 -11.54
N MET A 545 35.16 -47.76 -12.30
CA MET A 545 34.62 -46.53 -11.72
C MET A 545 33.21 -46.83 -11.24
N ASP A 546 33.03 -46.84 -9.92
CA ASP A 546 31.70 -46.88 -9.32
C ASP A 546 30.80 -45.79 -9.90
N ALA A 547 29.50 -46.12 -10.02
CA ALA A 547 28.51 -45.22 -10.60
C ALA A 547 28.49 -43.86 -9.87
N PRO A 548 28.28 -42.73 -10.57
CA PRO A 548 28.30 -41.42 -9.95
C PRO A 548 27.21 -41.34 -8.87
N ALA A 549 27.63 -41.09 -7.62
CA ALA A 549 26.76 -41.01 -6.47
C ALA A 549 25.60 -40.01 -6.73
N THR A 550 24.37 -40.46 -6.48
CA THR A 550 23.17 -39.67 -6.73
C THR A 550 23.19 -38.37 -5.94
N LYS A 551 23.13 -37.23 -6.63
CA LYS A 551 23.17 -35.90 -6.01
C LYS A 551 22.05 -35.77 -4.95
N PRO A 552 22.37 -35.57 -3.65
CA PRO A 552 21.36 -35.45 -2.62
C PRO A 552 20.57 -34.14 -2.76
N ARG A 553 19.25 -34.22 -2.60
CA ARG A 553 18.32 -33.08 -2.75
C ARG A 553 18.76 -31.91 -1.87
N LEU A 554 18.63 -30.68 -2.38
CA LEU A 554 18.94 -29.47 -1.61
C LEU A 554 17.89 -29.19 -0.52
N VAL A 555 16.64 -29.62 -0.72
CA VAL A 555 15.56 -29.48 0.27
C VAL A 555 14.94 -30.86 0.53
N PRO A 556 14.81 -31.30 1.79
CA PRO A 556 15.41 -30.76 3.02
C PRO A 556 16.84 -31.29 3.25
N SER A 557 17.84 -30.42 3.28
CA SER A 557 19.25 -30.79 3.51
C SER A 557 19.89 -30.02 4.65
N THR A 558 20.96 -30.56 5.22
CA THR A 558 21.70 -29.93 6.32
C THR A 558 22.33 -28.62 5.88
N ARG A 559 22.92 -28.57 4.68
CA ARG A 559 23.52 -27.34 4.13
C ARG A 559 22.49 -26.25 3.85
N PHE A 560 21.26 -26.60 3.46
CA PHE A 560 20.18 -25.63 3.32
C PHE A 560 19.65 -25.15 4.68
N ALA A 561 19.56 -26.02 5.69
CA ALA A 561 19.23 -25.61 7.05
C ALA A 561 20.26 -24.63 7.61
N LEU A 562 21.57 -24.85 7.38
CA LEU A 562 22.62 -23.90 7.74
C LEU A 562 22.43 -22.53 7.07
N SER A 563 22.08 -22.53 5.77
CA SER A 563 21.76 -21.31 5.02
C SER A 563 20.57 -20.54 5.62
N LEU A 564 19.50 -21.22 6.02
CA LEU A 564 18.35 -20.59 6.68
C LEU A 564 18.70 -20.01 8.06
N VAL A 565 19.52 -20.69 8.87
CA VAL A 565 19.92 -20.11 10.18
C VAL A 565 20.86 -18.92 9.97
N MET A 566 21.78 -18.97 9.00
CA MET A 566 22.60 -17.81 8.63
C MET A 566 21.76 -16.64 8.08
N PHE A 567 20.70 -16.91 7.31
CA PHE A 567 19.71 -15.90 6.86
C PHE A 567 19.12 -15.13 8.04
N PHE A 568 18.65 -15.83 9.08
CA PHE A 568 18.17 -15.17 10.29
C PHE A 568 19.28 -14.41 11.03
N GLY A 569 20.53 -14.90 11.00
CA GLY A 569 21.69 -14.18 11.54
C GLY A 569 21.96 -12.86 10.81
N CYS A 570 21.94 -12.87 9.48
CA CYS A 570 22.04 -11.66 8.66
C CYS A 570 20.87 -10.70 8.90
N LEU A 571 19.66 -11.22 9.04
CA LEU A 571 18.44 -10.47 9.35
C LEU A 571 18.60 -9.70 10.66
N PHE A 572 18.87 -10.38 11.78
CA PHE A 572 19.04 -9.69 13.07
C PHE A 572 20.27 -8.76 13.11
N THR A 573 21.37 -9.14 12.44
CA THR A 573 22.56 -8.26 12.30
C THR A 573 22.19 -6.95 11.60
N TYR A 574 21.42 -6.98 10.52
CA TYR A 574 20.97 -5.78 9.82
C TYR A 574 19.93 -4.99 10.62
N MET A 575 18.96 -5.63 11.27
CA MET A 575 18.03 -4.95 12.17
C MET A 575 18.77 -4.18 13.28
N MET A 576 19.80 -4.78 13.88
CA MET A 576 20.64 -4.13 14.90
C MET A 576 21.49 -2.97 14.35
N ARG A 577 21.80 -2.98 13.05
CA ARG A 577 22.57 -1.94 12.37
C ARG A 577 21.70 -0.73 12.02
N THR A 578 20.56 -0.97 11.38
CA THR A 578 19.73 0.10 10.78
C THR A 578 18.67 0.66 11.74
N ASN A 579 18.44 0.04 12.91
CA ASN A 579 17.55 0.58 13.95
C ASN A 579 17.84 2.05 14.32
N MET A 580 19.09 2.53 14.22
CA MET A 580 19.42 3.91 14.63
C MET A 580 18.88 4.96 13.69
N SER A 581 19.00 4.71 12.38
CA SER A 581 18.58 5.64 11.34
C SER A 581 17.10 6.00 11.47
N PHE A 582 16.31 5.14 12.14
CA PHE A 582 14.89 5.32 12.39
C PHE A 582 14.60 5.70 13.84
N ALA A 583 15.27 5.12 14.84
CA ALA A 583 15.12 5.53 16.24
C ALA A 583 15.48 7.01 16.45
N VAL A 584 16.52 7.52 15.78
CA VAL A 584 16.93 8.95 15.81
C VAL A 584 15.76 9.89 15.50
N VAL A 585 14.88 9.54 14.55
CA VAL A 585 13.72 10.34 14.13
C VAL A 585 12.71 10.54 15.27
N CYS A 586 12.72 9.66 16.27
CA CYS A 586 11.84 9.67 17.44
C CYS A 586 12.59 10.06 18.72
N MET A 587 13.92 9.98 18.71
CA MET A 587 14.81 10.35 19.82
C MET A 587 15.11 11.84 19.83
N VAL A 588 15.27 12.47 18.66
CA VAL A 588 15.75 13.86 18.52
C VAL A 588 14.58 14.80 18.19
N SER A 589 14.44 15.88 18.95
CA SER A 589 13.48 16.95 18.66
C SER A 589 13.94 17.83 17.48
N GLU A 590 13.05 18.12 16.52
CA GLU A 590 13.35 19.10 15.45
C GLU A 590 13.32 20.53 16.00
N ASN A 591 14.48 21.08 16.33
CA ASN A 591 14.62 22.48 16.72
C ASN A 591 14.34 23.40 15.52
N LYS A 592 13.29 24.23 15.62
CA LYS A 592 12.82 25.17 14.56
C LYS A 592 13.70 26.43 14.46
N THR A 593 15.00 26.25 14.27
CA THR A 593 15.99 27.36 14.25
C THR A 593 16.80 27.49 12.96
N ASP A 594 16.45 26.75 11.89
CA ASP A 594 16.94 27.08 10.54
C ASP A 594 16.04 28.16 9.90
N THR A 595 16.60 29.35 9.76
CA THR A 595 15.92 30.55 9.25
C THR A 595 15.58 30.46 7.75
N GLY A 596 14.32 30.66 7.41
CA GLY A 596 13.92 31.50 6.27
C GLY A 596 14.38 31.08 4.86
N ALA A 597 14.56 29.78 4.58
CA ALA A 597 14.76 29.29 3.21
C ALA A 597 13.52 28.52 2.73
N GLU A 598 12.68 29.16 1.91
CA GLU A 598 11.60 28.50 1.19
C GLU A 598 12.17 27.46 0.22
N LYS A 599 12.16 26.17 0.60
CA LYS A 599 12.46 25.08 -0.32
C LYS A 599 11.29 24.89 -1.29
N VAL A 600 11.29 25.69 -2.36
CA VAL A 600 10.31 25.60 -3.45
C VAL A 600 10.48 24.27 -4.18
N SER A 601 9.57 23.33 -3.93
CA SER A 601 9.43 22.14 -4.78
C SER A 601 9.01 22.59 -6.18
N ARG A 602 9.71 22.08 -7.21
CA ARG A 602 9.47 22.37 -8.63
C ARG A 602 8.00 22.22 -9.06
N CYS A 603 7.24 21.39 -8.36
CA CYS A 603 5.84 21.10 -8.68
C CYS A 603 4.84 22.12 -8.12
N GLY A 604 5.28 23.23 -7.53
CA GLY A 604 4.40 24.32 -7.11
C GLY A 604 3.43 23.98 -5.99
N LYS A 605 3.64 22.83 -5.31
CA LYS A 605 3.12 22.65 -3.96
C LYS A 605 3.90 23.60 -3.08
N GLU A 606 3.25 24.67 -2.61
CA GLU A 606 3.67 25.31 -1.38
C GLU A 606 3.83 24.20 -0.34
N MET A 607 5.01 24.12 0.26
CA MET A 607 5.20 23.25 1.40
C MET A 607 4.51 23.98 2.56
N THR A 608 3.20 23.75 2.69
CA THR A 608 2.39 24.40 3.71
C THR A 608 3.10 24.23 5.05
N PRO A 609 3.26 25.31 5.85
CA PRO A 609 3.86 25.17 7.17
C PRO A 609 3.02 24.16 7.93
N VAL A 610 3.63 23.03 8.27
CA VAL A 610 2.92 21.87 8.83
C VAL A 610 2.09 22.34 10.02
N ASP A 611 0.77 22.23 9.92
CA ASP A 611 -0.14 22.49 11.03
C ASP A 611 0.35 21.68 12.22
N ALA A 612 0.75 22.39 13.28
CA ALA A 612 1.44 21.84 14.44
C ALA A 612 0.49 21.08 15.38
N ASN A 613 -0.39 20.27 14.79
CA ASN A 613 -1.44 19.47 15.43
C ASN A 613 -1.52 18.03 14.90
N SER A 614 -0.67 17.64 13.94
CA SER A 614 -0.24 16.23 13.90
C SER A 614 0.59 15.98 15.15
N SER A 615 0.26 14.94 15.91
CA SER A 615 0.97 14.55 17.14
C SER A 615 2.44 14.18 16.86
N SER A 616 3.30 15.18 16.79
CA SER A 616 4.74 15.02 16.72
C SER A 616 5.20 14.42 18.04
N VAL A 617 5.73 13.20 18.00
CA VAL A 617 6.45 12.61 19.14
C VAL A 617 7.59 13.57 19.48
N ILE A 618 7.51 14.23 20.63
CA ILE A 618 8.56 15.15 21.08
C ILE A 618 9.75 14.29 21.47
N GLY A 619 10.87 14.46 20.76
CA GLY A 619 12.08 13.68 20.99
C GLY A 619 12.70 13.98 22.35
N GLU A 620 13.16 12.93 23.05
CA GLU A 620 13.76 12.99 24.38
C GLU A 620 15.08 13.80 24.42
N PHE A 621 15.75 13.94 23.27
CA PHE A 621 17.05 14.62 23.13
C PHE A 621 16.98 15.83 22.19
N ASP A 622 17.79 16.85 22.49
CA ASP A 622 18.06 17.98 21.61
C ASP A 622 19.49 17.83 21.05
N TRP A 623 19.61 17.10 19.93
CA TRP A 623 20.87 16.88 19.24
C TRP A 623 20.90 17.67 17.94
N ASP A 624 22.03 18.31 17.66
CA ASP A 624 22.24 18.95 16.37
C ASP A 624 22.49 17.93 15.25
N LYS A 625 22.53 18.42 14.01
CA LYS A 625 22.79 17.58 12.83
C LYS A 625 24.18 16.94 12.87
N GLN A 626 25.17 17.59 13.51
CA GLN A 626 26.53 17.07 13.61
C GLN A 626 26.63 15.89 14.59
N THR A 627 26.08 16.01 15.79
CA THR A 627 26.01 14.92 16.78
C THR A 627 25.18 13.75 16.26
N THR A 628 24.05 14.03 15.61
CA THR A 628 23.24 12.99 14.95
C THR A 628 24.04 12.23 13.88
N GLY A 629 24.78 12.96 13.03
CA GLY A 629 25.67 12.38 12.02
C GLY A 629 26.81 11.56 12.63
N MET A 630 27.43 12.03 13.72
CA MET A 630 28.48 11.34 14.47
C MET A 630 27.97 10.02 15.08
N VAL A 631 26.81 10.03 15.73
CA VAL A 631 26.21 8.83 16.31
C VAL A 631 25.89 7.80 15.22
N LEU A 632 25.40 8.24 14.06
CA LEU A 632 25.12 7.34 12.93
C LEU A 632 26.39 6.78 12.27
N SER A 633 27.43 7.62 12.07
CA SER A 633 28.69 7.20 11.44
C SER A 633 29.56 6.32 12.33
N SER A 634 29.45 6.46 13.67
CA SER A 634 30.26 5.73 14.65
C SER A 634 30.27 4.21 14.48
N PHE A 635 29.15 3.63 14.03
CA PHE A 635 29.07 2.20 13.67
C PHE A 635 30.13 1.81 12.63
N PHE A 636 30.29 2.61 11.57
CA PHE A 636 31.19 2.29 10.46
C PHE A 636 32.68 2.39 10.87
N TYR A 637 33.03 3.31 11.78
CA TYR A 637 34.39 3.39 12.31
C TYR A 637 34.81 2.10 13.03
N GLY A 638 33.93 1.54 13.85
CA GLY A 638 34.15 0.23 14.46
C GLY A 638 34.14 -0.91 13.45
N TYR A 639 33.18 -0.90 12.52
CA TYR A 639 32.98 -1.95 11.51
C TYR A 639 34.20 -2.15 10.61
N ILE A 640 34.90 -1.09 10.22
CA ILE A 640 36.15 -1.15 9.43
C ILE A 640 37.27 -1.89 10.17
N GLY A 641 37.40 -1.67 11.49
CA GLY A 641 38.53 -2.17 12.28
C GLY A 641 38.57 -3.70 12.46
N SER A 642 37.43 -4.40 12.34
CA SER A 642 37.33 -5.81 12.71
C SER A 642 37.18 -6.81 11.56
N GLN A 643 36.85 -6.37 10.34
CA GLN A 643 36.60 -7.25 9.19
C GLN A 643 37.78 -8.20 8.90
N ILE A 644 38.98 -7.62 8.77
CA ILE A 644 40.22 -8.34 8.46
C ILE A 644 40.57 -9.31 9.59
N ILE A 645 40.39 -8.85 10.84
CA ILE A 645 40.62 -9.65 12.05
C ILE A 645 39.63 -10.82 12.11
N GLY A 646 38.36 -10.58 11.80
CA GLY A 646 37.28 -11.56 11.80
C GLY A 646 37.50 -12.71 10.82
N GLY A 647 37.96 -12.40 9.59
CA GLY A 647 38.33 -13.43 8.62
C GLY A 647 39.45 -14.34 9.14
N HIS A 648 40.51 -13.74 9.71
CA HIS A 648 41.63 -14.49 10.28
C HIS A 648 41.26 -15.29 11.53
N LEU A 649 40.42 -14.74 12.41
CA LEU A 649 39.88 -15.42 13.58
C LEU A 649 39.00 -16.62 13.17
N ALA A 650 38.13 -16.46 12.18
CA ALA A 650 37.26 -17.54 11.71
C ALA A 650 38.06 -18.71 11.13
N SER A 651 39.12 -18.44 10.36
CA SER A 651 40.00 -19.48 9.81
C SER A 651 40.84 -20.20 10.87
N ARG A 652 41.10 -19.60 12.04
CA ARG A 652 41.84 -20.26 13.14
C ARG A 652 40.95 -20.94 14.19
N TYR A 653 39.86 -20.29 14.59
CA TYR A 653 39.04 -20.69 15.75
C TYR A 653 37.67 -21.28 15.38
N GLY A 654 37.32 -21.31 14.09
CA GLY A 654 36.04 -21.78 13.58
C GLY A 654 35.02 -20.66 13.42
N GLY A 655 34.34 -20.63 12.27
CA GLY A 655 33.31 -19.64 11.96
C GLY A 655 32.11 -19.69 12.91
N LYS A 656 31.74 -20.87 13.42
CA LYS A 656 30.64 -21.05 14.39
C LYS A 656 30.82 -20.18 15.63
N ARG A 657 32.03 -20.24 16.22
CA ARG A 657 32.37 -19.52 17.46
C ARG A 657 32.45 -18.02 17.21
N VAL A 658 33.07 -17.60 16.10
CA VAL A 658 33.17 -16.18 15.74
C VAL A 658 31.79 -15.58 15.53
N VAL A 659 30.93 -16.17 14.68
CA VAL A 659 29.55 -15.69 14.45
C VAL A 659 28.72 -15.66 15.75
N PHE A 660 28.88 -16.65 16.64
CA PHE A 660 28.19 -16.65 17.92
C PHE A 660 28.61 -15.46 18.79
N ILE A 661 29.92 -15.24 18.97
CA ILE A 661 30.45 -14.16 19.83
C ILE A 661 30.09 -12.78 19.26
N THR A 662 30.19 -12.60 17.93
CA THR A 662 29.94 -11.30 17.29
C THR A 662 28.46 -10.90 17.35
N VAL A 663 27.55 -11.84 17.05
CA VAL A 663 26.11 -11.57 17.09
C VAL A 663 25.61 -11.47 18.53
N LEU A 664 26.06 -12.34 19.45
CA LEU A 664 25.66 -12.27 20.86
C LEU A 664 26.14 -10.97 21.51
N GLY A 665 27.42 -10.61 21.30
CA GLY A 665 27.98 -9.37 21.83
C GLY A 665 27.26 -8.15 21.27
N SER A 666 27.03 -8.07 19.95
CA SER A 666 26.31 -6.93 19.36
C SER A 666 24.83 -6.86 19.79
N ALA A 667 24.17 -8.00 20.03
CA ALA A 667 22.82 -8.05 20.59
C ALA A 667 22.77 -7.55 22.04
N LEU A 668 23.69 -8.00 22.90
CA LEU A 668 23.79 -7.51 24.28
C LEU A 668 24.11 -6.02 24.34
N LEU A 669 25.07 -5.52 23.54
CA LEU A 669 25.36 -4.08 23.46
C LEU A 669 24.17 -3.28 22.93
N THR A 670 23.37 -3.85 22.00
CA THR A 670 22.14 -3.18 21.51
C THR A 670 21.13 -2.96 22.62
N LEU A 671 20.99 -3.88 23.58
CA LEU A 671 20.13 -3.71 24.76
C LEU A 671 20.56 -2.54 25.66
N PHE A 672 21.84 -2.19 25.67
CA PHE A 672 22.36 -1.06 26.44
C PHE A 672 22.25 0.29 25.72
N ASN A 673 21.86 0.33 24.43
CA ASN A 673 21.74 1.59 23.66
C ASN A 673 20.86 2.65 24.35
N PRO A 674 19.67 2.34 24.92
CA PRO A 674 18.84 3.36 25.54
C PRO A 674 19.48 3.99 26.79
N VAL A 675 20.12 3.15 27.60
CA VAL A 675 20.85 3.59 28.81
C VAL A 675 22.04 4.47 28.43
N ALA A 676 22.78 4.10 27.39
CA ALA A 676 23.90 4.89 26.89
C ALA A 676 23.45 6.25 26.33
N ALA A 677 22.37 6.29 25.54
CA ALA A 677 21.79 7.51 25.00
C ALA A 677 21.37 8.50 26.11
N ARG A 678 20.67 8.00 27.15
CA ARG A 678 20.27 8.79 28.33
C ARG A 678 21.46 9.26 29.19
N THR A 679 22.63 8.64 29.05
CA THR A 679 23.84 9.01 29.80
C THR A 679 24.66 10.07 29.06
N SER A 680 24.95 9.86 27.78
CA SER A 680 25.71 10.79 26.93
C SER A 680 25.70 10.35 25.46
N GLU A 681 25.62 11.30 24.54
CA GLU A 681 25.84 11.10 23.11
C GLU A 681 27.18 10.38 22.79
N TYR A 682 28.24 10.66 23.55
CA TYR A 682 29.54 10.01 23.36
C TYR A 682 29.55 8.57 23.86
N ALA A 683 28.86 8.29 24.98
CA ALA A 683 28.71 6.92 25.48
C ALA A 683 27.94 6.05 24.47
N LEU A 684 26.91 6.62 23.86
CA LEU A 684 26.17 6.00 22.76
C LEU A 684 27.04 5.78 21.52
N ALA A 685 27.81 6.78 21.09
CA ALA A 685 28.71 6.65 19.94
C ALA A 685 29.81 5.59 20.16
N ILE A 686 30.37 5.49 21.37
CA ILE A 686 31.33 4.43 21.74
C ILE A 686 30.66 3.05 21.69
N LEU A 687 29.44 2.92 22.24
CA LEU A 687 28.68 1.68 22.22
C LEU A 687 28.32 1.25 20.78
N ARG A 688 28.01 2.21 19.91
CA ARG A 688 27.78 1.99 18.48
C ARG A 688 29.03 1.57 17.73
N ALA A 689 30.18 2.18 18.01
CA ALA A 689 31.46 1.72 17.48
C ALA A 689 31.77 0.28 17.94
N ALA A 690 31.50 -0.07 19.20
CA ALA A 690 31.67 -1.44 19.70
C ALA A 690 30.72 -2.45 19.02
N ILE A 691 29.45 -2.09 18.79
CA ILE A 691 28.50 -2.89 17.99
C ILE A 691 29.02 -3.11 16.56
N GLY A 692 29.50 -2.04 15.91
CA GLY A 692 30.11 -2.11 14.58
C GLY A 692 31.32 -3.03 14.54
N PHE A 693 32.24 -2.87 15.50
CA PHE A 693 33.41 -3.72 15.65
C PHE A 693 33.04 -5.19 15.82
N LEU A 694 32.04 -5.53 16.63
CA LEU A 694 31.60 -6.92 16.73
C LEU A 694 30.98 -7.41 15.41
N GLN A 695 30.04 -6.67 14.81
CA GLN A 695 29.38 -7.10 13.57
C GLN A 695 30.32 -7.25 12.37
N GLY A 696 31.43 -6.53 12.32
CA GLY A 696 32.37 -6.59 11.19
C GLY A 696 32.99 -7.98 10.99
N ALA A 697 33.15 -8.78 12.04
CA ALA A 697 33.68 -10.13 11.91
C ALA A 697 32.65 -11.18 11.43
N THR A 698 31.35 -10.85 11.34
CA THR A 698 30.28 -11.81 11.00
C THR A 698 30.31 -12.28 9.54
N PHE A 699 30.36 -11.36 8.56
CA PHE A 699 30.36 -11.73 7.13
C PHE A 699 31.62 -12.49 6.68
N PRO A 700 32.83 -12.13 7.14
CA PRO A 700 34.04 -12.94 6.94
C PRO A 700 33.89 -14.36 7.48
N ALA A 701 33.35 -14.52 8.69
CA ALA A 701 33.19 -15.82 9.32
C ALA A 701 32.15 -16.72 8.59
N MET A 702 31.05 -16.15 8.11
CA MET A 702 30.09 -16.87 7.25
C MET A 702 30.72 -17.34 5.93
N HIS A 703 31.60 -16.54 5.31
CA HIS A 703 32.34 -16.96 4.10
C HIS A 703 33.34 -18.10 4.38
N THR A 704 34.04 -18.08 5.51
CA THR A 704 34.91 -19.19 5.91
C THR A 704 34.13 -20.48 6.17
N MET A 705 32.87 -20.40 6.61
CA MET A 705 32.00 -21.60 6.69
C MET A 705 31.56 -22.06 5.31
N TRP A 706 31.17 -21.15 4.42
CA TRP A 706 30.70 -21.51 3.07
C TRP A 706 31.76 -22.17 2.20
N SER A 707 33.05 -21.87 2.36
CA SER A 707 34.11 -22.56 1.61
C SER A 707 34.33 -24.02 2.00
N VAL A 708 33.76 -24.48 3.13
CA VAL A 708 33.81 -25.89 3.57
C VAL A 708 32.45 -26.58 3.45
N TRP A 709 31.35 -25.84 3.55
CA TRP A 709 29.98 -26.38 3.52
C TRP A 709 29.29 -26.34 2.15
N GLY A 710 29.76 -25.49 1.22
CA GLY A 710 29.07 -25.21 -0.03
C GLY A 710 29.66 -25.94 -1.24
N PRO A 711 28.93 -26.89 -1.86
CA PRO A 711 29.35 -27.49 -3.14
C PRO A 711 29.42 -26.42 -4.24
N PRO A 712 30.45 -26.40 -5.11
CA PRO A 712 30.68 -25.29 -6.06
C PRO A 712 29.52 -24.94 -6.99
N LEU A 713 28.67 -25.91 -7.33
CA LEU A 713 27.48 -25.75 -8.18
C LEU A 713 26.17 -25.41 -7.42
N GLU A 714 26.25 -25.19 -6.12
CA GLU A 714 25.12 -24.76 -5.27
C GLU A 714 25.45 -23.51 -4.43
N LEU A 715 26.68 -23.00 -4.53
CA LEU A 715 27.17 -21.87 -3.76
C LEU A 715 26.32 -20.61 -3.97
N SER A 716 25.86 -20.33 -5.19
CA SER A 716 25.13 -19.09 -5.50
C SER A 716 23.74 -19.09 -4.84
N VAL A 717 23.07 -20.24 -4.79
CA VAL A 717 21.82 -20.40 -4.03
C VAL A 717 22.07 -20.31 -2.53
N LEU A 718 23.07 -21.02 -2.00
CA LEU A 718 23.34 -21.11 -0.56
C LEU A 718 23.77 -19.76 0.05
N THR A 719 24.64 -19.01 -0.64
CA THR A 719 25.01 -17.65 -0.21
C THR A 719 23.92 -16.62 -0.52
N GLY A 720 23.19 -16.80 -1.63
CA GLY A 720 22.06 -15.94 -1.99
C GLY A 720 21.00 -15.94 -0.90
N VAL A 721 20.52 -17.12 -0.50
CA VAL A 721 19.58 -17.28 0.62
C VAL A 721 20.17 -16.69 1.91
N THR A 722 21.44 -16.96 2.23
CA THR A 722 22.09 -16.41 3.43
C THR A 722 22.01 -14.87 3.47
N TYR A 723 22.50 -14.19 2.45
CA TYR A 723 22.64 -12.72 2.48
C TYR A 723 21.35 -11.97 2.14
N ALA A 724 20.36 -12.65 1.53
CA ALA A 724 19.02 -12.09 1.37
C ALA A 724 18.35 -11.73 2.71
N GLY A 725 18.78 -12.35 3.83
CA GLY A 725 18.33 -12.01 5.18
C GLY A 725 18.60 -10.56 5.58
N ALA A 726 19.69 -9.97 5.10
CA ALA A 726 20.00 -8.56 5.30
C ALA A 726 18.87 -7.63 4.81
N GLN A 727 18.30 -7.94 3.65
CA GLN A 727 17.26 -7.13 3.02
C GLN A 727 15.92 -7.28 3.76
N ILE A 728 15.56 -8.49 4.19
CA ILE A 728 14.37 -8.72 5.02
C ILE A 728 14.52 -8.05 6.39
N GLY A 729 15.73 -8.03 6.98
CA GLY A 729 16.02 -7.27 8.20
C GLY A 729 15.66 -5.79 8.04
N ASN A 730 16.05 -5.17 6.94
CA ASN A 730 15.64 -3.80 6.60
C ASN A 730 14.12 -3.67 6.42
N VAL A 731 13.49 -4.57 5.64
CA VAL A 731 12.03 -4.55 5.41
C VAL A 731 11.22 -4.62 6.71
N ILE A 732 11.69 -5.36 7.72
CA ILE A 732 11.01 -5.48 9.02
C ILE A 732 11.31 -4.28 9.93
N VAL A 733 12.59 -3.90 10.10
CA VAL A 733 12.97 -2.85 11.06
C VAL A 733 12.43 -1.46 10.68
N LEU A 734 12.25 -1.17 9.39
CA LEU A 734 11.71 0.10 8.88
C LEU A 734 10.30 0.41 9.45
N PRO A 735 9.24 -0.38 9.16
CA PRO A 735 7.91 -0.15 9.71
C PRO A 735 7.84 -0.46 11.20
N LEU A 736 8.58 -1.46 11.70
CA LEU A 736 8.59 -1.82 13.12
C LEU A 736 9.08 -0.66 13.98
N SER A 737 10.13 0.06 13.56
CA SER A 737 10.63 1.24 14.27
C SER A 737 9.58 2.34 14.32
N GLY A 738 8.90 2.64 13.20
CA GLY A 738 7.85 3.65 13.17
C GLY A 738 6.65 3.32 14.06
N PHE A 739 6.22 2.05 14.09
CA PHE A 739 5.17 1.57 14.98
C PHE A 739 5.58 1.66 16.47
N LEU A 740 6.78 1.18 16.79
CA LEU A 740 7.32 1.21 18.16
C LEU A 740 7.60 2.63 18.66
N CYS A 741 7.94 3.59 17.79
CA CYS A 741 8.02 4.99 18.20
C CYS A 741 6.67 5.58 18.68
N GLN A 742 5.55 5.12 18.11
CA GLN A 742 4.21 5.64 18.44
C GLN A 742 3.55 4.91 19.61
N TYR A 743 3.69 3.58 19.66
CA TYR A 743 2.95 2.71 20.59
C TYR A 743 3.86 1.86 21.49
N GLY A 744 5.19 2.03 21.41
CA GLY A 744 6.14 1.29 22.21
C GLY A 744 6.24 1.77 23.66
N PHE A 745 6.78 0.90 24.51
CA PHE A 745 7.02 1.19 25.92
C PHE A 745 8.28 2.06 26.13
N ASP A 746 8.47 2.57 27.37
CA ASP A 746 9.62 3.39 27.78
C ASP A 746 9.80 4.69 26.94
N GLY A 747 8.70 5.33 26.54
CA GLY A 747 8.74 6.50 25.65
C GLY A 747 8.88 6.16 24.16
N GLY A 748 8.47 4.94 23.77
CA GLY A 748 8.43 4.49 22.38
C GLY A 748 9.80 4.02 21.87
N TRP A 749 10.72 4.96 21.65
CA TRP A 749 11.98 4.69 20.96
C TRP A 749 12.89 3.62 21.62
N PRO A 750 12.96 3.42 22.96
CA PRO A 750 13.83 2.39 23.55
C PRO A 750 13.37 0.97 23.22
N SER A 751 12.07 0.75 23.05
CA SER A 751 11.49 -0.56 22.76
C SER A 751 12.05 -1.19 21.49
N ILE A 752 12.45 -0.37 20.51
CA ILE A 752 13.13 -0.79 19.27
C ILE A 752 14.42 -1.55 19.60
N PHE A 753 15.24 -1.03 20.51
CA PHE A 753 16.51 -1.63 20.89
C PHE A 753 16.32 -2.90 21.72
N TYR A 754 15.37 -2.88 22.66
CA TYR A 754 15.08 -4.03 23.51
C TYR A 754 14.54 -5.23 22.71
N ILE A 755 13.54 -5.04 21.85
CA ILE A 755 12.93 -6.12 21.06
C ILE A 755 13.95 -6.74 20.10
N ILE A 756 14.72 -5.92 19.38
CA ILE A 756 15.70 -6.39 18.41
C ILE A 756 16.88 -7.08 19.11
N GLY A 757 17.35 -6.54 20.22
CA GLY A 757 18.44 -7.14 21.02
C GLY A 757 18.03 -8.51 21.59
N VAL A 758 16.84 -8.64 22.18
CA VAL A 758 16.35 -9.93 22.71
C VAL A 758 16.19 -10.96 21.58
N ALA A 759 15.65 -10.57 20.42
CA ALA A 759 15.54 -11.47 19.28
C ALA A 759 16.90 -11.96 18.77
N GLY A 760 17.92 -11.10 18.76
CA GLY A 760 19.31 -11.47 18.46
C GLY A 760 19.90 -12.48 19.46
N VAL A 761 19.68 -12.28 20.77
CA VAL A 761 20.12 -13.21 21.83
C VAL A 761 19.43 -14.58 21.68
N LEU A 762 18.12 -14.62 21.42
CA LEU A 762 17.39 -15.87 21.18
C LEU A 762 17.93 -16.61 19.95
N TRP A 763 18.22 -15.90 18.86
CA TRP A 763 18.84 -16.48 17.67
C TRP A 763 20.22 -17.09 17.96
N CYS A 764 21.04 -16.49 18.83
CA CYS A 764 22.34 -17.07 19.22
C CYS A 764 22.20 -18.46 19.87
N GLY A 765 21.12 -18.71 20.62
CA GLY A 765 20.80 -20.04 21.16
C GLY A 765 20.50 -21.06 20.03
N VAL A 766 19.69 -20.67 19.04
CA VAL A 766 19.39 -21.48 17.86
C VAL A 766 20.65 -21.76 17.03
N TRP A 767 21.47 -20.73 16.79
CA TRP A 767 22.75 -20.85 16.08
C TRP A 767 23.69 -21.84 16.77
N TRP A 768 23.83 -21.76 18.09
CA TRP A 768 24.72 -22.65 18.84
C TRP A 768 24.33 -24.13 18.70
N TYR A 769 23.03 -24.44 18.63
CA TYR A 769 22.54 -25.81 18.53
C TYR A 769 22.58 -26.37 17.09
N ILE A 770 22.27 -25.56 16.07
CA ILE A 770 22.13 -26.03 14.68
C ILE A 770 23.46 -25.98 13.90
N SER A 771 24.31 -24.97 14.13
CA SER A 771 25.53 -24.78 13.31
C SER A 771 26.65 -25.77 13.68
N SER A 772 27.58 -26.01 12.74
CA SER A 772 28.83 -26.75 12.97
C SER A 772 29.91 -26.26 12.00
N ASP A 773 31.17 -26.18 12.43
CA ASP A 773 32.25 -25.59 11.62
C ASP A 773 32.58 -26.39 10.35
N LYS A 774 32.61 -27.72 10.45
CA LYS A 774 32.83 -28.63 9.31
C LYS A 774 31.68 -29.63 9.19
N PRO A 775 31.30 -30.05 7.97
CA PRO A 775 30.32 -31.13 7.75
C PRO A 775 30.67 -32.42 8.51
N ALA A 776 31.97 -32.71 8.64
CA ALA A 776 32.46 -33.88 9.35
C ALA A 776 32.06 -33.95 10.84
N ASN A 777 31.88 -32.80 11.48
CA ASN A 777 31.58 -32.66 12.91
C ASN A 777 30.08 -32.47 13.21
N HIS A 778 29.23 -32.42 12.18
CA HIS A 778 27.81 -32.13 12.36
C HIS A 778 27.04 -33.39 12.81
N PRO A 779 26.31 -33.37 13.95
CA PRO A 779 25.77 -34.58 14.57
C PRO A 779 24.57 -35.20 13.84
N ARG A 780 23.93 -34.47 12.91
CA ARG A 780 22.69 -34.90 12.21
C ARG A 780 22.82 -34.93 10.69
N ILE A 781 24.03 -34.83 10.14
CA ILE A 781 24.22 -34.87 8.67
C ILE A 781 24.07 -36.31 8.18
N SER A 782 23.41 -36.54 7.03
CA SER A 782 23.40 -37.87 6.42
C SER A 782 24.78 -38.20 5.84
N GLN A 783 25.14 -39.49 5.82
CA GLN A 783 26.42 -39.91 5.28
C GLN A 783 26.54 -39.61 3.77
N GLU A 784 25.43 -39.72 3.03
CA GLU A 784 25.30 -39.33 1.62
C GLU A 784 25.59 -37.83 1.41
N GLU A 785 24.98 -36.95 2.20
CA GLU A 785 25.21 -35.51 2.11
C GLU A 785 26.65 -35.14 2.49
N LYS A 786 27.18 -35.75 3.56
CA LYS A 786 28.56 -35.55 4.02
C LYS A 786 29.56 -35.93 2.93
N GLN A 787 29.38 -37.08 2.29
CA GLN A 787 30.27 -37.53 1.22
C GLN A 787 30.16 -36.66 -0.03
N TYR A 788 28.93 -36.27 -0.43
CA TYR A 788 28.71 -35.33 -1.54
C TYR A 788 29.44 -33.99 -1.34
N ILE A 789 29.32 -33.38 -0.16
CA ILE A 789 29.98 -32.10 0.14
C ILE A 789 31.51 -32.27 0.12
N VAL A 790 32.05 -33.25 0.85
CA VAL A 790 33.51 -33.45 0.95
C VAL A 790 34.12 -33.71 -0.43
N THR A 791 33.57 -34.64 -1.22
CA THR A 791 34.10 -34.92 -2.55
C THR A 791 33.99 -33.72 -3.50
N ALA A 792 32.89 -32.96 -3.47
CA ALA A 792 32.73 -31.77 -4.31
C ALA A 792 33.69 -30.63 -3.93
N VAL A 793 34.00 -30.48 -2.64
CA VAL A 793 34.93 -29.47 -2.12
C VAL A 793 36.38 -29.87 -2.42
N GLU A 794 36.78 -31.11 -2.11
CA GLU A 794 38.13 -31.63 -2.39
C GLU A 794 38.46 -31.61 -3.90
N ALA A 795 37.49 -31.91 -4.76
CA ALA A 795 37.65 -31.83 -6.22
C ALA A 795 37.95 -30.40 -6.73
N SER A 796 37.60 -29.36 -5.96
CA SER A 796 37.87 -27.96 -6.33
C SER A 796 39.16 -27.40 -5.71
N MET A 797 39.50 -27.81 -4.48
CA MET A 797 40.60 -27.22 -3.69
C MET A 797 41.86 -28.07 -3.57
N GLY A 798 41.75 -29.38 -3.78
CA GLY A 798 42.67 -30.36 -3.21
C GLY A 798 42.20 -30.86 -1.84
N LYS A 799 42.89 -31.88 -1.32
CA LYS A 799 42.54 -32.57 -0.07
C LYS A 799 42.84 -31.68 1.14
N ASP A 800 41.93 -31.61 2.12
CA ASP A 800 42.16 -30.89 3.37
C ASP A 800 43.28 -31.58 4.17
N THR A 801 44.40 -30.88 4.37
CA THR A 801 45.57 -31.39 5.11
C THR A 801 45.43 -31.22 6.63
N GLY A 802 44.35 -30.59 7.11
CA GLY A 802 44.10 -30.31 8.52
C GLY A 802 44.97 -29.19 9.12
N LYS A 803 46.02 -28.75 8.42
CA LYS A 803 46.87 -27.61 8.81
C LYS A 803 46.23 -26.31 8.31
N VAL A 804 46.08 -25.30 9.18
CA VAL A 804 45.63 -23.96 8.76
C VAL A 804 46.74 -23.32 7.91
N PRO A 805 46.51 -23.01 6.62
CA PRO A 805 47.57 -22.47 5.77
C PRO A 805 47.90 -21.01 6.17
N SER A 806 49.19 -20.67 6.11
CA SER A 806 49.63 -19.28 6.37
C SER A 806 49.09 -18.34 5.30
N THR A 807 48.52 -17.21 5.71
CA THR A 807 47.86 -16.25 4.82
C THR A 807 48.88 -15.57 3.88
N PRO A 808 48.79 -15.77 2.55
CA PRO A 808 49.79 -15.27 1.61
C PRO A 808 49.51 -13.80 1.24
N TRP A 809 49.60 -12.89 2.21
CA TRP A 809 49.22 -11.47 2.10
C TRP A 809 49.70 -10.79 0.83
N VAL A 810 50.99 -10.95 0.48
CA VAL A 810 51.56 -10.34 -0.74
C VAL A 810 50.85 -10.86 -1.99
N LYS A 811 50.61 -12.18 -2.11
CA LYS A 811 49.95 -12.78 -3.28
C LYS A 811 48.46 -12.43 -3.38
N ILE A 812 47.80 -12.21 -2.24
CA ILE A 812 46.43 -11.67 -2.19
C ILE A 812 46.41 -10.23 -2.70
N LEU A 813 47.28 -9.36 -2.14
CA LEU A 813 47.35 -7.93 -2.46
C LEU A 813 47.86 -7.64 -3.88
N THR A 814 48.57 -8.57 -4.53
CA THR A 814 49.00 -8.43 -5.94
C THR A 814 48.12 -9.18 -6.95
N SER A 815 47.08 -9.89 -6.51
CA SER A 815 46.22 -10.66 -7.43
C SER A 815 45.19 -9.76 -8.15
N PRO A 816 45.18 -9.71 -9.50
CA PRO A 816 44.21 -8.91 -10.23
C PRO A 816 42.77 -9.43 -10.06
N ALA A 817 42.57 -10.74 -9.90
CA ALA A 817 41.26 -11.34 -9.67
C ALA A 817 40.68 -10.94 -8.31
N VAL A 818 41.53 -10.75 -7.29
CA VAL A 818 41.13 -10.24 -5.97
C VAL A 818 40.73 -8.77 -6.06
N TRP A 819 41.55 -7.92 -6.70
CA TRP A 819 41.24 -6.51 -6.93
C TRP A 819 39.96 -6.32 -7.75
N ALA A 820 39.72 -7.14 -8.77
CA ALA A 820 38.47 -7.15 -9.53
C ALA A 820 37.25 -7.32 -8.62
N CYS A 821 37.32 -8.26 -7.67
CA CYS A 821 36.24 -8.49 -6.71
C CYS A 821 36.09 -7.33 -5.73
N TRP A 822 37.17 -6.75 -5.21
CA TRP A 822 37.11 -5.59 -4.30
C TRP A 822 36.54 -4.34 -4.98
N ILE A 823 36.93 -4.07 -6.23
CA ILE A 823 36.40 -2.94 -7.03
C ILE A 823 34.91 -3.15 -7.35
N GLY A 824 34.52 -4.37 -7.74
CA GLY A 824 33.12 -4.71 -8.00
C GLY A 824 32.25 -4.62 -6.74
N HIS A 825 32.77 -5.08 -5.59
CA HIS A 825 32.13 -4.97 -4.28
C HIS A 825 31.92 -3.51 -3.88
N PHE A 826 32.99 -2.70 -3.90
CA PHE A 826 32.94 -1.26 -3.57
C PHE A 826 31.93 -0.50 -4.43
N ALA A 827 31.88 -0.76 -5.74
CA ALA A 827 30.92 -0.11 -6.62
C ALA A 827 29.47 -0.53 -6.34
N GLY A 828 29.24 -1.81 -6.08
CA GLY A 828 27.93 -2.35 -5.72
C GLY A 828 27.39 -1.81 -4.39
N ASP A 829 28.24 -1.80 -3.37
CA ASP A 829 27.97 -1.22 -2.06
C ASP A 829 27.81 0.30 -2.12
N TRP A 830 28.55 1.01 -2.99
CA TRP A 830 28.30 2.43 -3.24
C TRP A 830 26.84 2.64 -3.68
N GLY A 831 26.36 1.89 -4.68
CA GLY A 831 24.97 1.96 -5.11
C GLY A 831 23.98 1.59 -3.99
N ALA A 832 24.28 0.54 -3.22
CA ALA A 832 23.42 0.07 -2.14
C ALA A 832 23.36 1.04 -0.95
N TYR A 833 24.49 1.57 -0.47
CA TYR A 833 24.55 2.51 0.65
C TYR A 833 24.05 3.91 0.28
N THR A 834 24.29 4.37 -0.97
CA THR A 834 23.69 5.63 -1.45
C THR A 834 22.17 5.57 -1.34
N MET A 835 21.55 4.48 -1.79
CA MET A 835 20.11 4.29 -1.61
C MET A 835 19.72 4.05 -0.15
N LEU A 836 20.48 3.26 0.62
CA LEU A 836 20.15 2.98 2.02
C LEU A 836 20.05 4.23 2.89
N VAL A 837 20.96 5.18 2.72
CA VAL A 837 21.00 6.42 3.50
C VAL A 837 20.15 7.52 2.87
N SER A 838 20.17 7.63 1.54
CA SER A 838 19.63 8.80 0.84
C SER A 838 18.24 8.60 0.24
N LEU A 839 17.72 7.36 0.17
CA LEU A 839 16.37 7.10 -0.37
C LEU A 839 15.26 7.86 0.38
N PRO A 840 15.23 7.94 1.73
CA PRO A 840 14.20 8.72 2.42
C PRO A 840 14.23 10.20 2.05
N SER A 841 15.44 10.79 1.98
CA SER A 841 15.65 12.19 1.56
C SER A 841 15.26 12.40 0.11
N PHE A 842 15.68 11.51 -0.81
CA PHE A 842 15.30 11.57 -2.22
C PHE A 842 13.78 11.50 -2.41
N LEU A 843 13.09 10.58 -1.72
CA LEU A 843 11.62 10.48 -1.79
C LEU A 843 10.93 11.71 -1.16
N LYS A 844 11.50 12.31 -0.10
CA LYS A 844 11.00 13.56 0.50
C LYS A 844 11.18 14.75 -0.45
N ASP A 845 12.40 14.96 -0.94
CA ASP A 845 12.78 16.12 -1.75
C ASP A 845 12.17 16.09 -3.15
N VAL A 846 12.10 14.92 -3.79
CA VAL A 846 11.62 14.76 -5.18
C VAL A 846 10.11 14.53 -5.25
N LEU A 847 9.50 13.81 -4.29
CA LEU A 847 8.07 13.47 -4.33
C LEU A 847 7.21 14.22 -3.29
N GLY A 848 7.80 14.87 -2.30
CA GLY A 848 7.06 15.58 -1.24
C GLY A 848 6.21 14.65 -0.37
N LEU A 849 6.64 13.40 -0.16
CA LEU A 849 5.89 12.42 0.62
C LEU A 849 5.93 12.73 2.13
N ASN A 850 4.76 12.69 2.77
CA ASN A 850 4.63 12.86 4.22
C ASN A 850 5.30 11.70 4.98
N LEU A 851 5.96 12.02 6.09
CA LEU A 851 6.77 11.10 6.91
C LEU A 851 6.03 9.80 7.29
N SER A 852 4.73 9.87 7.57
CA SER A 852 3.91 8.72 7.96
C SER A 852 3.65 7.68 6.85
N SER A 853 3.79 8.03 5.56
CA SER A 853 3.71 7.06 4.45
C SER A 853 5.09 6.59 3.97
N LEU A 854 6.15 7.29 4.37
CA LEU A 854 7.52 7.10 3.86
C LEU A 854 8.10 5.72 4.20
N GLY A 855 7.88 5.21 5.42
CA GLY A 855 8.42 3.92 5.86
C GLY A 855 7.89 2.72 5.05
N ALA A 856 6.59 2.72 4.73
CA ALA A 856 5.98 1.67 3.91
C ALA A 856 6.50 1.70 2.46
N VAL A 857 6.52 2.88 1.83
CA VAL A 857 6.99 3.05 0.45
C VAL A 857 8.48 2.73 0.33
N ALA A 858 9.30 3.16 1.29
CA ALA A 858 10.74 2.88 1.32
C ALA A 858 11.07 1.39 1.53
N SER A 859 10.15 0.56 2.02
CA SER A 859 10.38 -0.89 2.15
C SER A 859 10.31 -1.65 0.81
N ILE A 860 9.53 -1.16 -0.16
CA ILE A 860 9.23 -1.85 -1.43
C ILE A 860 10.49 -2.21 -2.23
N PRO A 861 11.49 -1.32 -2.42
CA PRO A 861 12.72 -1.66 -3.14
C PRO A 861 13.52 -2.80 -2.48
N TYR A 862 13.53 -2.90 -1.16
CA TYR A 862 14.25 -3.97 -0.44
C TYR A 862 13.55 -5.33 -0.55
N ILE A 863 12.21 -5.36 -0.63
CA ILE A 863 11.44 -6.58 -0.93
C ILE A 863 11.82 -7.08 -2.33
N ALA A 864 11.88 -6.19 -3.32
CA ALA A 864 12.25 -6.55 -4.68
C ALA A 864 13.73 -7.00 -4.77
N TYR A 865 14.63 -6.35 -4.02
CA TYR A 865 16.03 -6.75 -3.83
C TYR A 865 16.12 -8.19 -3.28
N PHE A 866 15.39 -8.52 -2.21
CA PHE A 866 15.34 -9.87 -1.62
C PHE A 866 15.01 -10.95 -2.66
N PHE A 867 13.95 -10.76 -3.46
CA PHE A 867 13.58 -11.73 -4.49
C PHE A 867 14.65 -11.86 -5.57
N ALA A 868 15.27 -10.76 -5.99
CA ALA A 868 16.27 -10.76 -7.03
C ALA A 868 17.62 -11.40 -6.62
N ILE A 869 18.04 -11.30 -5.35
CA ILE A 869 19.20 -12.06 -4.82
C ILE A 869 18.98 -13.56 -5.00
N ASN A 870 17.81 -14.05 -4.56
CA ASN A 870 17.47 -15.47 -4.63
C ASN A 870 17.31 -15.95 -6.07
N ALA A 871 16.61 -15.18 -6.91
CA ALA A 871 16.45 -15.47 -8.34
C ALA A 871 17.81 -15.49 -9.05
N GLY A 872 18.71 -14.54 -8.75
CA GLY A 872 20.07 -14.50 -9.28
C GLY A 872 20.90 -15.71 -8.88
N GLY A 873 20.83 -16.15 -7.63
CA GLY A 873 21.49 -17.36 -7.14
C GLY A 873 21.02 -18.62 -7.87
N ILE A 874 19.70 -18.82 -7.95
CA ILE A 874 19.07 -19.96 -8.64
C ILE A 874 19.42 -19.95 -10.14
N LEU A 875 19.36 -18.78 -10.78
CA LEU A 875 19.66 -18.63 -12.21
C LEU A 875 21.13 -18.94 -12.50
N ALA A 876 22.06 -18.39 -11.72
CA ALA A 876 23.50 -18.59 -11.90
C ALA A 876 23.89 -20.07 -11.76
N ASP A 877 23.42 -20.75 -10.70
CA ASP A 877 23.73 -22.17 -10.51
C ASP A 877 23.02 -23.06 -11.55
N THR A 878 21.80 -22.71 -11.98
CA THR A 878 21.10 -23.44 -13.07
C THR A 878 21.82 -23.30 -14.42
N ILE A 879 22.31 -22.11 -14.76
CA ILE A 879 23.08 -21.84 -15.99
C ILE A 879 24.37 -22.66 -15.99
N ARG A 880 25.10 -22.66 -14.86
CA ARG A 880 26.36 -23.41 -14.69
C ARG A 880 26.15 -24.92 -14.69
N ALA A 881 25.13 -25.42 -13.96
CA ALA A 881 24.80 -26.84 -13.92
C ALA A 881 24.35 -27.41 -15.28
N LYS A 882 23.78 -26.58 -16.16
CA LYS A 882 23.45 -26.93 -17.55
C LYS A 882 24.61 -26.72 -18.54
N GLY A 883 25.77 -26.22 -18.09
CA GLY A 883 26.92 -25.92 -18.95
C GLY A 883 26.69 -24.77 -19.95
N LEU A 884 25.67 -23.92 -19.74
CA LEU A 884 25.30 -22.87 -20.70
C LEU A 884 26.29 -21.70 -20.73
N LEU A 885 26.91 -21.40 -19.58
CA LEU A 885 28.01 -20.43 -19.45
C LEU A 885 29.06 -20.99 -18.48
N SER A 886 30.32 -20.60 -18.68
CA SER A 886 31.38 -20.82 -17.69
C SER A 886 31.13 -20.06 -16.39
N THR A 887 31.79 -20.46 -15.30
CA THR A 887 31.74 -19.75 -14.01
C THR A 887 32.04 -18.26 -14.20
N LEU A 888 33.18 -17.92 -14.83
CA LEU A 888 33.58 -16.54 -15.08
C LEU A 888 32.53 -15.75 -15.89
N ASN A 889 32.01 -16.30 -16.99
CA ASN A 889 31.02 -15.60 -17.80
C ASN A 889 29.68 -15.43 -17.08
N THR A 890 29.33 -16.36 -16.18
CA THR A 890 28.16 -16.23 -15.29
C THR A 890 28.35 -15.08 -14.30
N ARG A 891 29.51 -15.00 -13.62
CA ARG A 891 29.81 -13.89 -12.68
C ARG A 891 29.86 -12.52 -13.39
N ARG A 892 30.47 -12.47 -14.59
CA ARG A 892 30.50 -11.29 -15.46
C ARG A 892 29.09 -10.82 -15.83
N ALA A 893 28.26 -11.72 -16.35
CA ALA A 893 26.88 -11.39 -16.72
C ALA A 893 26.07 -10.87 -15.52
N ALA A 894 26.20 -11.52 -14.36
CA ALA A 894 25.55 -11.08 -13.13
C ALA A 894 25.98 -9.66 -12.70
N MET A 895 27.28 -9.35 -12.72
CA MET A 895 27.79 -8.01 -12.35
C MET A 895 27.43 -6.93 -13.37
N LEU A 896 27.48 -7.23 -14.67
CA LEU A 896 27.08 -6.30 -15.73
C LEU A 896 25.59 -5.97 -15.64
N VAL A 897 24.72 -6.99 -15.53
CA VAL A 897 23.28 -6.78 -15.35
C VAL A 897 22.99 -5.99 -14.09
N ALA A 898 23.59 -6.37 -12.95
CA ALA A 898 23.33 -5.74 -11.67
C ALA A 898 23.72 -4.26 -11.65
N LEU A 899 24.99 -3.95 -11.90
CA LEU A 899 25.52 -2.61 -11.68
C LEU A 899 25.13 -1.63 -12.80
N ILE A 900 25.20 -2.05 -14.07
CA ILE A 900 24.78 -1.19 -15.19
C ILE A 900 23.26 -1.02 -15.17
N GLY A 901 22.51 -2.09 -14.91
CA GLY A 901 21.05 -2.02 -14.79
C GLY A 901 20.61 -1.10 -13.64
N GLN A 902 21.22 -1.23 -12.46
CA GLN A 902 20.98 -0.32 -11.34
C GLN A 902 21.27 1.14 -11.73
N GLY A 903 22.43 1.41 -12.34
CA GLY A 903 22.80 2.77 -12.78
C GLY A 903 21.80 3.37 -13.78
N LEU A 904 21.36 2.59 -14.78
CA LEU A 904 20.38 3.03 -15.77
C LEU A 904 19.01 3.37 -15.14
N PHE A 905 18.51 2.52 -14.25
CA PHE A 905 17.23 2.75 -13.58
C PHE A 905 17.28 3.90 -12.57
N LEU A 906 18.39 4.06 -11.84
CA LEU A 906 18.60 5.20 -10.94
C LEU A 906 18.70 6.52 -11.71
N VAL A 907 19.44 6.57 -12.82
CA VAL A 907 19.47 7.78 -13.67
C VAL A 907 18.08 8.07 -14.26
N ALA A 908 17.34 7.05 -14.69
CA ALA A 908 15.98 7.23 -15.21
C ALA A 908 15.01 7.83 -14.17
N SER A 909 15.12 7.47 -12.89
CA SER A 909 14.28 8.04 -11.82
C SER A 909 14.54 9.54 -11.61
N GLY A 910 15.79 9.99 -11.79
CA GLY A 910 16.15 11.41 -11.72
C GLY A 910 15.52 12.29 -12.81
N TYR A 911 15.10 11.71 -13.93
CA TYR A 911 14.47 12.43 -15.05
C TYR A 911 12.93 12.39 -15.07
N CYS A 912 12.29 11.75 -14.10
CA CYS A 912 10.83 11.79 -13.96
C CYS A 912 10.33 13.20 -13.63
N GLY A 913 9.22 13.61 -14.23
CA GLY A 913 8.61 14.92 -14.00
C GLY A 913 7.56 14.93 -12.88
N CYS A 914 7.04 16.12 -12.56
CA CYS A 914 5.93 16.30 -11.62
C CYS A 914 4.72 15.43 -12.00
N GLY A 915 4.16 14.70 -11.02
CA GLY A 915 3.03 13.78 -11.23
C GLY A 915 3.44 12.40 -11.78
N GLN A 916 4.74 12.10 -11.85
CA GLN A 916 5.26 10.78 -12.23
C GLN A 916 5.78 9.98 -11.02
N ASP A 917 5.26 10.27 -9.83
CA ASP A 917 5.74 9.76 -8.54
C ASP A 917 5.78 8.22 -8.49
N VAL A 918 4.77 7.57 -9.08
CA VAL A 918 4.71 6.10 -9.24
C VAL A 918 5.84 5.57 -10.13
N LEU A 919 6.22 6.32 -11.18
CA LEU A 919 7.30 5.92 -12.10
C LEU A 919 8.67 6.03 -11.42
N VAL A 920 8.87 7.05 -10.57
CA VAL A 920 10.07 7.18 -9.72
C VAL A 920 10.22 5.97 -8.81
N ILE A 921 9.14 5.58 -8.11
CA ILE A 921 9.13 4.41 -7.23
C ILE A 921 9.39 3.13 -8.03
N ILE A 922 8.78 2.96 -9.21
CA ILE A 922 9.03 1.81 -10.10
C ILE A 922 10.50 1.75 -10.51
N PHE A 923 11.10 2.85 -10.96
CA PHE A 923 12.49 2.86 -11.40
C PHE A 923 13.47 2.59 -10.26
N ILE A 924 13.29 3.18 -9.07
CA ILE A 924 14.12 2.83 -7.90
C ILE A 924 13.96 1.37 -7.53
N THR A 925 12.72 0.87 -7.49
CA THR A 925 12.43 -0.54 -7.17
C THR A 925 13.10 -1.49 -8.17
N CYS A 926 13.01 -1.21 -9.47
CA CYS A 926 13.68 -1.97 -10.52
C CYS A 926 15.21 -1.89 -10.43
N GLY A 927 15.77 -0.72 -10.14
CA GLY A 927 17.21 -0.53 -9.97
C GLY A 927 17.77 -1.30 -8.78
N MET A 928 17.10 -1.23 -7.63
CA MET A 928 17.50 -1.99 -6.43
C MET A 928 17.25 -3.50 -6.60
N ALA A 929 16.14 -3.91 -7.22
CA ALA A 929 15.91 -5.31 -7.58
C ALA A 929 17.04 -5.84 -8.47
N ILE A 930 17.36 -5.17 -9.57
CA ILE A 930 18.41 -5.63 -10.49
C ILE A 930 19.78 -5.63 -9.81
N SER A 931 20.06 -4.70 -8.89
CA SER A 931 21.28 -4.76 -8.06
C SER A 931 21.42 -6.08 -7.30
N GLY A 932 20.32 -6.78 -6.99
CA GLY A 932 20.33 -8.10 -6.32
C GLY A 932 21.14 -9.18 -7.03
N PHE A 933 21.26 -9.11 -8.36
CA PHE A 933 22.06 -10.07 -9.13
C PHE A 933 23.57 -10.01 -8.80
N GLN A 934 24.08 -8.92 -8.20
CA GLN A 934 25.50 -8.80 -7.82
C GLN A 934 25.94 -9.85 -6.79
N TYR A 935 25.02 -10.38 -5.97
CA TYR A 935 25.28 -11.46 -5.03
C TYR A 935 25.62 -12.78 -5.73
N ALA A 936 25.07 -13.01 -6.92
CA ALA A 936 25.48 -14.11 -7.81
C ALA A 936 26.74 -13.77 -8.64
N GLY A 937 27.26 -12.54 -8.52
CA GLY A 937 28.50 -12.06 -9.11
C GLY A 937 29.67 -12.14 -8.13
N PHE A 938 30.03 -11.02 -7.50
CA PHE A 938 31.28 -10.90 -6.75
C PHE A 938 31.30 -11.70 -5.44
N VAL A 939 30.17 -11.83 -4.73
CA VAL A 939 30.10 -12.46 -3.40
C VAL A 939 30.52 -13.92 -3.46
N VAL A 940 29.96 -14.69 -4.41
CA VAL A 940 30.36 -16.08 -4.64
C VAL A 940 31.78 -16.15 -5.20
N ASN A 941 32.23 -15.15 -5.97
CA ASN A 941 33.55 -15.20 -6.59
C ASN A 941 34.70 -15.25 -5.56
N TYR A 942 34.55 -14.68 -4.36
CA TYR A 942 35.52 -14.86 -3.27
C TYR A 942 35.71 -16.33 -2.85
N LEU A 943 34.63 -17.11 -2.89
CA LEU A 943 34.62 -18.55 -2.58
C LEU A 943 35.16 -19.39 -3.75
N GLU A 944 35.18 -18.85 -4.96
CA GLU A 944 35.68 -19.55 -6.15
C GLU A 944 37.16 -19.25 -6.42
N ILE A 945 37.62 -18.01 -6.22
CA ILE A 945 39.03 -17.65 -6.46
C ILE A 945 39.97 -18.08 -5.33
N ALA A 946 39.51 -18.07 -4.07
CA ALA A 946 40.37 -18.31 -2.91
C ALA A 946 39.67 -18.98 -1.70
N PRO A 947 38.97 -20.11 -1.86
CA PRO A 947 38.13 -20.68 -0.80
C PRO A 947 38.80 -20.92 0.57
N PRO A 948 40.07 -21.37 0.73
CA PRO A 948 40.70 -21.50 2.06
C PRO A 948 40.92 -20.15 2.76
N PHE A 949 40.96 -19.06 1.99
CA PHE A 949 41.19 -17.69 2.45
C PHE A 949 39.95 -16.81 2.25
N SER A 950 38.79 -17.39 1.94
CA SER A 950 37.57 -16.67 1.51
C SER A 950 37.15 -15.60 2.51
N GLY A 951 37.13 -15.92 3.80
CA GLY A 951 36.81 -14.97 4.87
C GLY A 951 37.81 -13.82 4.95
N THR A 952 39.11 -14.08 4.79
CA THR A 952 40.14 -13.02 4.78
C THR A 952 39.99 -12.10 3.57
N VAL A 953 39.83 -12.66 2.37
CA VAL A 953 39.73 -11.89 1.11
C VAL A 953 38.40 -11.12 1.04
N MET A 954 37.31 -11.70 1.55
CA MET A 954 36.04 -11.00 1.75
C MET A 954 36.18 -9.91 2.81
N GLY A 955 36.82 -10.18 3.95
CA GLY A 955 37.01 -9.19 5.02
C GLY A 955 37.77 -7.96 4.56
N THR A 956 38.90 -8.13 3.86
CA THR A 956 39.63 -6.98 3.25
C THR A 956 38.78 -6.27 2.21
N GLY A 957 38.02 -7.00 1.38
CA GLY A 957 37.10 -6.40 0.41
C GLY A 957 35.99 -5.57 1.05
N ASN A 958 35.33 -6.11 2.06
CA ASN A 958 34.28 -5.45 2.84
C ASN A 958 34.83 -4.26 3.63
N THR A 959 36.11 -4.27 4.03
CA THR A 959 36.79 -3.12 4.63
C THR A 959 36.89 -1.95 3.64
N ILE A 960 37.34 -2.22 2.41
CA ILE A 960 37.39 -1.23 1.33
C ILE A 960 35.97 -0.76 0.99
N SER A 961 35.03 -1.71 0.89
CA SER A 961 33.61 -1.47 0.57
C SER A 961 32.91 -0.58 1.60
N ALA A 962 33.19 -0.76 2.90
CA ALA A 962 32.64 0.06 3.98
C ALA A 962 33.02 1.54 3.87
N LEU A 963 34.12 1.90 3.19
CA LEU A 963 34.45 3.29 2.89
C LEU A 963 33.37 3.95 2.00
N ALA A 964 32.73 3.21 1.10
CA ALA A 964 31.60 3.73 0.33
C ALA A 964 30.44 4.15 1.23
N GLY A 965 30.18 3.41 2.33
CA GLY A 965 29.16 3.75 3.33
C GLY A 965 29.47 5.03 4.13
N ILE A 966 30.72 5.46 4.19
CA ILE A 966 31.14 6.72 4.81
C ILE A 966 31.15 7.86 3.77
N ILE A 967 31.70 7.61 2.58
CA ILE A 967 31.94 8.63 1.55
C ILE A 967 30.65 8.98 0.80
N SER A 968 29.80 8.01 0.42
CA SER A 968 28.59 8.27 -0.36
C SER A 968 27.61 9.24 0.31
N PRO A 969 27.27 9.10 1.61
CA PRO A 969 26.38 10.05 2.29
C PRO A 969 26.96 11.47 2.34
N ALA A 970 28.27 11.60 2.60
CA ALA A 970 28.94 12.90 2.64
C ALA A 970 28.97 13.57 1.26
N VAL A 971 29.26 12.81 0.20
CA VAL A 971 29.21 13.29 -1.19
C VAL A 971 27.79 13.66 -1.61
N THR A 972 26.80 12.85 -1.25
CA THR A 972 25.38 13.15 -1.53
C THR A 972 24.97 14.45 -0.85
N SER A 973 25.22 14.59 0.46
CA SER A 973 24.87 15.79 1.22
C SER A 973 25.60 17.05 0.73
N TYR A 974 26.81 16.93 0.19
CA TYR A 974 27.54 18.05 -0.41
C TYR A 974 26.97 18.45 -1.79
N LEU A 975 26.50 17.47 -2.58
CA LEU A 975 25.94 17.69 -3.91
C LEU A 975 24.46 18.12 -3.89
N THR A 976 23.72 17.90 -2.79
CA THR A 976 22.30 18.27 -2.64
C THR A 976 22.06 19.31 -1.53
N PRO A 977 22.70 20.50 -1.55
CA PRO A 977 22.52 21.52 -0.51
C PRO A 977 21.07 22.04 -0.46
N ASN A 978 20.42 22.21 -1.62
CA ASN A 978 19.06 22.72 -1.70
C ASN A 978 18.03 21.57 -1.77
N GLY A 979 18.43 20.39 -2.23
CA GLY A 979 17.55 19.23 -2.45
C GLY A 979 16.84 19.27 -3.80
N THR A 980 17.40 19.96 -4.80
CA THR A 980 16.73 20.11 -6.10
C THR A 980 16.85 18.84 -6.96
N GLN A 981 15.93 18.67 -7.90
CA GLN A 981 15.97 17.55 -8.85
C GLN A 981 17.29 17.53 -9.66
N GLU A 982 17.85 18.70 -10.00
CA GLU A 982 19.08 18.81 -10.78
C GLU A 982 20.31 18.38 -9.96
N GLU A 983 20.36 18.78 -8.68
CA GLU A 983 21.35 18.29 -7.71
C GLU A 983 21.28 16.75 -7.57
N TRP A 984 20.08 16.20 -7.41
CA TRP A 984 19.88 14.75 -7.35
C TRP A 984 20.27 14.03 -8.66
N GLN A 985 20.04 14.62 -9.83
CA GLN A 985 20.52 14.06 -11.11
C GLN A 985 22.05 13.93 -11.15
N VAL A 986 22.80 14.88 -10.57
CA VAL A 986 24.27 14.78 -10.47
C VAL A 986 24.69 13.59 -9.58
N VAL A 987 24.04 13.40 -8.42
CA VAL A 987 24.30 12.25 -7.53
C VAL A 987 24.00 10.91 -8.22
N LEU A 988 22.91 10.84 -8.97
CA LEU A 988 22.50 9.62 -9.69
C LEU A 988 23.45 9.29 -10.86
N TRP A 989 23.91 10.30 -11.61
CA TRP A 989 24.92 10.11 -12.67
C TRP A 989 26.30 9.72 -12.11
N LEU A 990 26.74 10.34 -11.01
CA LEU A 990 27.98 9.96 -10.32
C LEU A 990 27.91 8.49 -9.87
N THR A 991 26.79 8.10 -9.25
CA THR A 991 26.53 6.73 -8.82
C THR A 991 26.53 5.76 -10.00
N ALA A 992 25.88 6.09 -11.11
CA ALA A 992 25.89 5.27 -12.33
C ALA A 992 27.29 5.14 -12.95
N GLY A 993 28.12 6.20 -12.91
CA GLY A 993 29.51 6.17 -13.36
C GLY A 993 30.38 5.22 -12.54
N ILE A 994 30.26 5.27 -11.20
CA ILE A 994 30.97 4.37 -10.29
C ILE A 994 30.53 2.92 -10.50
N LEU A 995 29.21 2.68 -10.60
CA LEU A 995 28.63 1.36 -10.89
C LEU A 995 29.13 0.78 -12.22
N ALA A 996 29.10 1.56 -13.30
CA ALA A 996 29.57 1.14 -14.62
C ALA A 996 31.08 0.85 -14.63
N THR A 997 31.89 1.70 -13.99
CA THR A 997 33.34 1.49 -13.86
C THR A 997 33.64 0.21 -13.08
N GLY A 998 32.94 -0.04 -11.97
CA GLY A 998 33.05 -1.29 -11.20
C GLY A 998 32.68 -2.52 -12.01
N ALA A 999 31.60 -2.45 -12.78
CA ALA A 999 31.14 -3.56 -13.65
C ALA A 999 32.16 -3.90 -14.75
N ILE A 1000 32.74 -2.87 -15.38
CA ILE A 1000 33.73 -3.03 -16.44
C ILE A 1000 35.05 -3.57 -15.88
N LEU A 1001 35.57 -3.00 -14.80
CA LEU A 1001 36.83 -3.45 -14.19
C LEU A 1001 36.70 -4.87 -13.60
N PHE A 1002 35.58 -5.19 -12.94
CA PHE A 1002 35.28 -6.57 -12.56
C PHE A 1002 35.28 -7.48 -13.80
N SER A 1003 34.59 -7.08 -14.87
CA SER A 1003 34.48 -7.91 -16.06
C SER A 1003 35.81 -8.17 -16.76
N ILE A 1004 36.72 -7.19 -16.81
CA ILE A 1004 38.04 -7.36 -17.41
C ILE A 1004 38.92 -8.29 -16.56
N PHE A 1005 39.03 -8.01 -15.26
CA PHE A 1005 40.07 -8.62 -14.41
C PHE A 1005 39.63 -9.81 -13.54
N ALA A 1006 38.33 -10.11 -13.43
CA ALA A 1006 37.86 -11.27 -12.69
C ALA A 1006 38.34 -12.58 -13.31
N SER A 1007 38.63 -13.55 -12.45
CA SER A 1007 38.80 -14.97 -12.79
C SER A 1007 37.66 -15.76 -12.15
N GLY A 1008 37.33 -16.92 -12.72
CA GLY A 1008 36.40 -17.90 -12.16
C GLY A 1008 37.08 -19.20 -11.71
N ASP A 1009 38.42 -19.20 -11.67
CA ASP A 1009 39.25 -20.34 -11.32
C ASP A 1009 39.99 -20.11 -9.99
N VAL A 1010 40.16 -21.18 -9.21
CA VAL A 1010 40.92 -21.15 -7.95
C VAL A 1010 42.36 -20.71 -8.23
N GLN A 1011 42.77 -19.62 -7.60
CA GLN A 1011 44.08 -19.01 -7.83
C GLN A 1011 45.21 -19.97 -7.42
N PRO A 1012 46.36 -19.98 -8.11
CA PRO A 1012 47.43 -20.95 -7.86
C PRO A 1012 47.94 -20.95 -6.41
N TRP A 1013 47.92 -19.79 -5.75
CA TRP A 1013 48.33 -19.62 -4.35
C TRP A 1013 47.27 -20.01 -3.31
N ALA A 1014 46.06 -20.35 -3.75
CA ALA A 1014 44.94 -20.76 -2.90
C ALA A 1014 44.63 -22.26 -2.98
N LYS A 1015 45.32 -23.02 -3.85
CA LYS A 1015 45.18 -24.48 -3.93
C LYS A 1015 45.93 -25.16 -2.79
N LEU A 1016 45.34 -26.21 -2.22
CA LEU A 1016 46.00 -27.05 -1.22
C LEU A 1016 46.86 -28.09 -1.95
N THR A 1017 48.14 -27.80 -2.13
CA THR A 1017 49.11 -28.77 -2.67
C THR A 1017 49.32 -29.89 -1.65
N PRO A 1018 49.33 -31.18 -2.08
CA PRO A 1018 49.96 -32.23 -1.30
C PRO A 1018 51.41 -31.84 -0.99
N GLU A 1019 51.92 -32.22 0.17
CA GLU A 1019 53.35 -32.05 0.45
C GLU A 1019 54.14 -32.85 -0.61
N GLU A 1020 54.92 -32.16 -1.44
CA GLU A 1020 56.03 -32.79 -2.14
C GLU A 1020 56.90 -33.39 -1.04
N GLY A 1021 56.97 -34.74 -1.02
CA GLY A 1021 57.77 -35.44 -0.03
C GLY A 1021 59.20 -34.90 -0.08
N HIS A 1022 59.81 -34.72 1.09
CA HIS A 1022 61.17 -34.22 1.22
C HIS A 1022 62.05 -34.68 0.06
N GLU A 1023 62.57 -33.73 -0.73
CA GLU A 1023 63.80 -33.99 -1.48
C GLU A 1023 64.79 -34.54 -0.46
N MET A 1024 65.10 -35.84 -0.56
CA MET A 1024 66.21 -36.39 0.18
C MET A 1024 67.45 -35.66 -0.32
N ALA A 1025 67.96 -34.73 0.49
CA ALA A 1025 69.31 -34.24 0.33
C ALA A 1025 70.22 -35.46 0.14
N PRO A 1026 71.09 -35.47 -0.89
CA PRO A 1026 71.81 -36.68 -1.26
C PRO A 1026 72.58 -37.21 -0.05
N LEU A 1027 72.30 -38.46 0.30
CA LEU A 1027 72.93 -39.16 1.40
C LEU A 1027 74.45 -39.02 1.28
N ARG A 1028 75.07 -38.25 2.17
CA ARG A 1028 76.50 -38.36 2.40
C ARG A 1028 76.75 -39.73 2.99
N GLU A 1029 77.67 -40.47 2.38
CA GLU A 1029 78.09 -41.76 2.91
C GLU A 1029 78.63 -41.60 4.33
N GLY A 1030 78.21 -42.51 5.22
CA GLY A 1030 78.87 -42.74 6.49
C GLY A 1030 78.29 -41.98 7.69
N GLU A 1031 77.18 -42.49 8.23
CA GLU A 1031 77.08 -42.66 9.68
C GLU A 1031 76.14 -43.83 10.03
N LYS A 1032 76.68 -44.82 10.75
CA LYS A 1032 75.90 -45.87 11.40
C LYS A 1032 75.40 -45.33 12.74
N ILE A 1033 74.13 -45.52 13.08
CA ILE A 1033 73.65 -45.63 14.47
C ILE A 1033 72.43 -46.57 14.49
N GLU A 1034 72.19 -47.20 15.64
CA GLU A 1034 71.51 -48.47 15.82
C GLU A 1034 69.97 -48.39 15.91
N LEU A 1035 69.31 -49.52 15.63
CA LEU A 1035 67.92 -49.75 16.04
C LEU A 1035 67.84 -49.84 17.57
N ALA A 1036 66.98 -49.03 18.18
CA ALA A 1036 66.48 -49.25 19.54
C ALA A 1036 64.95 -49.22 19.52
N THR A 1037 64.34 -50.35 19.88
CA THR A 1037 62.90 -50.58 19.98
C THR A 1037 62.28 -49.97 21.24
N ALA A 1038 61.13 -49.32 21.11
CA ALA A 1038 60.05 -49.30 22.09
C ALA A 1038 58.73 -48.91 21.42
#